data_AF-A0A2N4XMB2-F1
#
_entry.id   AF-A0A2N4XMB2-F1
#
_cell.length_a   1.000
_cell.length_b   1.000
_cell.length_c   1.000
_cell.angle_alpha   90.00
_cell.angle_beta   90.00
_cell.angle_gamma   90.00
#
_symmetry.space_group_name_H-M   'P 1'
#
loop_
_entity.id
_entity.type
_entity.pdbx_description
1 polymer ?
#
loop_
_entity_poly.entity_id
_entity_poly.type
_entity_poly.pdbx_seq_one_letter_code
_entity_poly.pdbx_strand_id
1 'polypeptide(L)'
;MVAGAFALGLAACGGGGTSSSESAVASGSSAGSSGASSSAAASSASSTSASSASSVALPACATPTNPLQAITAVQGSTDTSPLAGQAVAVRGVVTAIFQADTQLKGFFIQQPVADADPLTSEGLFIYAPSAATVAVGDYVQVEGSVLEYKSSSDTRALTEISAPTAISVCGNGLSIAPVALSLPLTSADAMEAYEGMLVKFEQTLTVTDVSDLGHYGSVQLSSGRLWEPYNHPSLSASAATSANALNRMILDDGSTKAYPNPIPYLSASDTSGTRRVGDTVAGVAGALTWSSNAWRVHPSAAPAFVASNPRSTAPASVGGTLKAAHYNLENFFTTLGSRGAVSSGDFTRQRAKLVEAIAGIDADVLALIETQNDAGYSLDNLVTALNAKMGAGTYRYVDAGIAGDDEITSAMIYKPAKVSPVGNAQIITDSNFAVSGGIRPSIAQRFAALSNGGMFWMVANHLKSKGSCPSSSSSVEADYGQGCWNASRVTQAKALRDWVASLVSSSGESDVLMMGDFNAYLNEDPLAVLESAGYEAVLRRLPAEQRYSYQFDGTTGALDHAFASSSLKAQLSGISVWHINSEEPEIIDYTTASKTDDRYAVSPYRGSDHDPVVVGLTLGADAAVAATTLSASVPSTGTAGTAVSITNLSASNGSSLSVSWGDGTTESLATTVTGASHTYAAAGSYSITLTLTGSGLPAKRISTIKISAASTGGTTSGPDLFFSEYIEGTSNNKALEIYNPLSSSVDLSAYTVRMYANGGTTATNSLTLSGSLAAGGTLIIRHPSFTTTYTFPASAISSSVTNFNGDDAVTLEKSGAVIDGIGVLGVDPGVSWTSGSVATQDKTLRRKAGVTQGSIPGTSWDVAAEWDVYDVDSFGGLGAR
;
A
#
# COMPACT_ATOMS: atom_id res chain seq x y z
N MET A 1 -10.17 -3.52 5.03
CA MET A 1 -11.09 -2.48 4.50
C MET A 1 -10.26 -1.30 4.03
N VAL A 2 -9.87 -1.29 2.76
CA VAL A 2 -9.38 -0.08 2.08
C VAL A 2 -10.00 -0.17 0.69
N ALA A 3 -11.19 0.41 0.55
CA ALA A 3 -11.87 0.56 -0.72
C ALA A 3 -11.93 2.07 -0.97
N GLY A 4 -11.05 2.55 -1.83
CA GLY A 4 -11.17 3.85 -2.46
C GLY A 4 -12.40 3.84 -3.35
N ALA A 5 -13.51 4.31 -2.81
CA ALA A 5 -14.69 4.72 -3.57
C ALA A 5 -15.17 6.04 -2.96
N PHE A 6 -14.66 7.15 -3.47
CA PHE A 6 -15.27 8.45 -3.25
C PHE A 6 -15.40 9.17 -4.59
N ALA A 7 -16.63 9.16 -5.08
CA ALA A 7 -17.09 10.07 -6.12
C ALA A 7 -16.99 11.52 -5.60
N LEU A 8 -16.21 12.37 -6.27
CA LEU A 8 -16.36 13.81 -6.12
C LEU A 8 -17.55 14.27 -6.97
N GLY A 9 -18.62 14.69 -6.31
CA GLY A 9 -19.65 15.50 -6.93
C GLY A 9 -19.11 16.91 -7.18
N LEU A 10 -19.02 17.32 -8.44
CA LEU A 10 -18.86 18.72 -8.82
C LEU A 10 -20.11 19.49 -8.38
N ALA A 11 -19.99 20.29 -7.32
CA ALA A 11 -20.97 21.32 -7.00
C ALA A 11 -20.64 22.58 -7.81
N ALA A 12 -21.37 22.80 -8.91
CA ALA A 12 -21.37 24.06 -9.63
C ALA A 12 -22.00 25.16 -8.74
N CYS A 13 -21.20 26.11 -8.26
CA CYS A 13 -21.73 27.33 -7.65
C CYS A 13 -22.07 28.36 -8.73
N GLY A 14 -23.36 28.41 -9.10
CA GLY A 14 -23.94 29.54 -9.79
C GLY A 14 -24.09 30.73 -8.84
N GLY A 15 -23.30 31.79 -9.06
CA GLY A 15 -23.43 33.07 -8.38
C GLY A 15 -23.80 34.15 -9.39
N GLY A 16 -25.09 34.46 -9.50
CA GLY A 16 -25.57 35.65 -10.19
C GLY A 16 -25.21 36.91 -9.39
N GLY A 17 -24.47 37.81 -10.02
CA GLY A 17 -24.12 39.12 -9.47
C GLY A 17 -23.80 40.10 -10.59
N THR A 18 -24.76 40.97 -10.88
CA THR A 18 -24.63 42.11 -11.80
C THR A 18 -23.74 43.20 -11.21
N SER A 19 -22.70 43.66 -11.92
CA SER A 19 -22.32 45.09 -11.91
C SER A 19 -21.22 45.43 -12.95
N SER A 20 -21.61 46.36 -13.83
CA SER A 20 -20.87 47.51 -14.38
C SER A 20 -19.39 47.36 -14.77
N SER A 21 -19.18 47.49 -16.08
CA SER A 21 -18.01 48.01 -16.76
C SER A 21 -17.53 49.37 -16.23
N GLU A 22 -16.23 49.51 -15.97
CA GLU A 22 -15.51 50.78 -16.15
C GLU A 22 -14.11 50.52 -16.75
N SER A 23 -13.90 51.06 -17.95
CA SER A 23 -12.59 51.27 -18.56
C SER A 23 -11.88 52.41 -17.86
N ALA A 24 -10.59 52.27 -17.57
CA ALA A 24 -9.70 53.40 -17.34
C ALA A 24 -8.34 53.19 -18.02
N VAL A 25 -7.98 54.22 -18.78
CA VAL A 25 -6.84 54.39 -19.67
C VAL A 25 -5.69 55.07 -18.92
N ALA A 26 -4.42 54.70 -19.19
CA ALA A 26 -3.22 55.57 -19.19
C ALA A 26 -1.99 54.73 -19.61
N SER A 27 -1.41 54.90 -20.82
CA SER A 27 -0.29 55.81 -21.18
C SER A 27 0.95 55.66 -20.27
N GLY A 28 2.19 55.43 -20.71
CA GLY A 28 2.81 55.38 -22.03
C GLY A 28 4.34 55.57 -21.90
N SER A 29 5.08 55.14 -22.95
CA SER A 29 6.48 55.50 -23.31
C SER A 29 7.62 54.67 -22.68
N SER A 30 8.73 54.34 -23.35
CA SER A 30 9.16 54.17 -24.76
C SER A 30 10.67 53.76 -24.76
N ALA A 31 11.18 53.35 -25.94
CA ALA A 31 12.57 53.08 -26.35
C ALA A 31 13.00 51.59 -26.30
N GLY A 32 13.51 50.95 -27.36
CA GLY A 32 13.80 51.35 -28.74
C GLY A 32 14.81 50.40 -29.42
N SER A 33 14.78 50.36 -30.75
CA SER A 33 15.69 49.69 -31.72
C SER A 33 15.47 48.18 -31.94
N SER A 34 14.87 47.74 -33.08
CA SER A 34 15.35 47.65 -34.49
C SER A 34 15.77 46.20 -34.78
N GLY A 35 15.35 45.48 -35.81
CA GLY A 35 14.48 45.72 -36.96
C GLY A 35 14.75 44.59 -37.97
N ALA A 36 13.72 44.11 -38.67
CA ALA A 36 13.76 43.56 -40.04
C ALA A 36 12.40 42.94 -40.37
N SER A 37 11.62 43.68 -41.15
CA SER A 37 10.36 43.26 -41.76
C SER A 37 10.59 42.95 -43.23
N SER A 38 9.99 41.86 -43.72
CA SER A 38 9.76 41.62 -45.14
C SER A 38 8.27 41.36 -45.36
N SER A 39 7.65 42.30 -46.07
CA SER A 39 6.27 42.31 -46.54
C SER A 39 6.15 41.71 -47.94
N ALA A 40 5.02 41.06 -48.22
CA ALA A 40 4.35 41.02 -49.54
C ALA A 40 2.96 40.39 -49.32
N ALA A 41 1.88 41.19 -49.26
CA ALA A 41 1.11 41.70 -50.40
C ALA A 41 0.39 40.58 -51.17
N ALA A 42 -0.92 40.52 -50.95
CA ALA A 42 -1.88 39.68 -51.65
C ALA A 42 -1.89 39.99 -53.16
N SER A 43 -1.95 38.93 -53.98
CA SER A 43 -2.38 39.01 -55.36
C SER A 43 -3.44 37.93 -55.61
N SER A 44 -4.57 38.39 -56.14
CA SER A 44 -5.71 37.59 -56.56
C SER A 44 -5.41 36.94 -57.91
N ALA A 45 -5.57 35.62 -57.99
CA ALA A 45 -5.75 34.92 -59.26
C ALA A 45 -6.77 33.80 -59.08
N SER A 46 -7.95 34.04 -59.65
CA SER A 46 -8.96 33.03 -59.96
C SER A 46 -8.35 31.97 -60.88
N SER A 47 -8.40 30.70 -60.45
CA SER A 47 -8.52 29.57 -61.37
C SER A 47 -9.26 28.44 -60.66
N THR A 48 -10.55 28.34 -60.97
CA THR A 48 -11.39 27.17 -60.69
C THR A 48 -10.88 26.00 -61.53
N SER A 49 -10.14 25.08 -60.89
CA SER A 49 -10.09 23.69 -61.33
C SER A 49 -10.92 22.89 -60.33
N ALA A 50 -12.15 22.57 -60.74
CA ALA A 50 -12.99 21.64 -60.01
C ALA A 50 -12.34 20.26 -60.10
N SER A 51 -11.62 19.89 -59.05
CA SER A 51 -11.26 18.50 -58.79
C SER A 51 -12.56 17.72 -58.65
N SER A 52 -12.87 16.87 -59.63
CA SER A 52 -13.97 15.92 -59.55
C SER A 52 -13.74 15.02 -58.33
N ALA A 53 -14.45 15.29 -57.24
CA ALA A 53 -14.56 14.36 -56.13
C ALA A 53 -15.13 13.06 -56.70
N SER A 54 -14.34 11.99 -56.66
CA SER A 54 -14.85 10.65 -56.94
C SER A 54 -15.91 10.35 -55.88
N SER A 55 -17.19 10.38 -56.26
CA SER A 55 -18.27 9.91 -55.40
C SER A 55 -18.06 8.41 -55.20
N VAL A 56 -17.68 8.01 -53.99
CA VAL A 56 -17.66 6.59 -53.62
C VAL A 56 -19.09 6.09 -53.75
N ALA A 57 -19.36 5.22 -54.72
CA ALA A 57 -20.67 4.60 -54.87
C ALA A 57 -20.87 3.65 -53.69
N LEU A 58 -21.76 4.01 -52.77
CA LEU A 58 -22.06 3.18 -51.61
C LEU A 58 -22.86 1.94 -52.03
N PRO A 59 -22.62 0.77 -51.38
CA PRO A 59 -23.40 -0.42 -51.64
C PRO A 59 -24.90 -0.21 -51.38
N ALA A 60 -25.75 -0.83 -52.20
CA ALA A 60 -27.19 -0.75 -52.02
C ALA A 60 -27.64 -1.62 -50.85
N CYS A 61 -28.41 -1.05 -49.93
CA CYS A 61 -29.12 -1.78 -48.87
C CYS A 61 -30.60 -1.93 -49.22
N ALA A 62 -31.24 -2.96 -48.66
CA ALA A 62 -32.70 -3.09 -48.71
C ALA A 62 -33.39 -1.89 -48.04
N THR A 63 -34.63 -1.61 -48.43
CA THR A 63 -35.47 -0.60 -47.77
C THR A 63 -35.72 -1.01 -46.30
N PRO A 64 -35.36 -0.18 -45.31
CA PRO A 64 -35.58 -0.50 -43.90
C PRO A 64 -37.07 -0.45 -43.53
N THR A 65 -37.42 -1.10 -42.41
CA THR A 65 -38.78 -1.03 -41.84
C THR A 65 -38.98 0.23 -41.02
N ASN A 66 -37.97 0.60 -40.23
CA ASN A 66 -37.94 1.87 -39.49
C ASN A 66 -37.53 3.06 -40.38
N PRO A 67 -37.84 4.31 -40.00
CA PRO A 67 -37.37 5.50 -40.70
C PRO A 67 -35.83 5.54 -40.80
N LEU A 68 -35.30 5.63 -42.02
CA LEU A 68 -33.87 5.79 -42.26
C LEU A 68 -33.42 7.20 -41.84
N GLN A 69 -32.46 7.27 -40.92
CA GLN A 69 -31.85 8.50 -40.44
C GLN A 69 -30.36 8.52 -40.78
N ALA A 70 -29.82 9.72 -41.01
CA ALA A 70 -28.38 9.94 -41.00
C ALA A 70 -27.85 9.76 -39.57
N ILE A 71 -26.60 9.30 -39.42
CA ILE A 71 -26.01 9.15 -38.08
C ILE A 71 -25.95 10.52 -37.38
N THR A 72 -25.64 11.59 -38.10
CA THR A 72 -25.58 12.95 -37.55
C THR A 72 -26.94 13.45 -37.05
N ALA A 73 -28.06 12.97 -37.61
CA ALA A 73 -29.39 13.26 -37.11
C ALA A 73 -29.76 12.45 -35.85
N VAL A 74 -29.16 11.26 -35.69
CA VAL A 74 -29.28 10.47 -34.46
C VAL A 74 -28.45 11.11 -33.35
N GLN A 75 -27.20 11.50 -33.61
CA GLN A 75 -26.36 12.17 -32.63
C GLN A 75 -26.90 13.56 -32.26
N GLY A 76 -27.17 14.41 -33.25
CA GLY A 76 -27.48 15.83 -33.01
C GLY A 76 -26.23 16.64 -32.67
N SER A 77 -26.44 17.90 -32.24
CA SER A 77 -25.39 18.87 -31.94
C SER A 77 -25.25 19.21 -30.44
N THR A 78 -25.84 18.36 -29.59
CA THR A 78 -25.87 18.49 -28.12
C THR A 78 -25.58 17.14 -27.48
N ASP A 79 -25.24 17.12 -26.19
CA ASP A 79 -24.98 15.91 -25.37
C ASP A 79 -26.18 14.95 -25.20
N THR A 80 -27.23 15.08 -26.00
CA THR A 80 -28.41 14.22 -25.98
C THR A 80 -29.01 14.18 -27.37
N SER A 81 -29.27 12.96 -27.84
CA SER A 81 -29.92 12.69 -29.10
C SER A 81 -31.31 13.34 -29.19
N PRO A 82 -31.63 14.05 -30.29
CA PRO A 82 -33.00 14.52 -30.56
C PRO A 82 -33.96 13.36 -30.88
N LEU A 83 -33.44 12.15 -31.09
CA LEU A 83 -34.19 10.94 -31.43
C LEU A 83 -34.21 9.92 -30.28
N ALA A 84 -33.74 10.28 -29.08
CA ALA A 84 -33.77 9.41 -27.91
C ALA A 84 -35.16 8.77 -27.69
N GLY A 85 -35.18 7.45 -27.53
CA GLY A 85 -36.39 6.64 -27.36
C GLY A 85 -37.14 6.27 -28.65
N GLN A 86 -36.69 6.76 -29.82
CA GLN A 86 -37.31 6.44 -31.11
C GLN A 86 -36.66 5.22 -31.77
N ALA A 87 -37.45 4.45 -32.51
CA ALA A 87 -36.96 3.38 -33.37
C ALA A 87 -36.56 3.94 -34.74
N VAL A 88 -35.32 3.67 -35.16
CA VAL A 88 -34.72 4.19 -36.40
C VAL A 88 -34.03 3.09 -37.19
N ALA A 89 -33.70 3.39 -38.43
CA ALA A 89 -32.70 2.68 -39.21
C ALA A 89 -31.51 3.59 -39.49
N VAL A 90 -30.29 3.10 -39.38
CA VAL A 90 -29.05 3.82 -39.69
C VAL A 90 -28.19 2.99 -40.64
N ARG A 91 -27.32 3.68 -41.39
CA ARG A 91 -26.31 3.03 -42.24
C ARG A 91 -24.94 3.62 -41.98
N GLY A 92 -23.92 2.76 -41.93
CA GLY A 92 -22.55 3.20 -41.69
C GLY A 92 -21.54 2.10 -41.99
N VAL A 93 -20.28 2.49 -42.07
CA VAL A 93 -19.15 1.57 -42.20
C VAL A 93 -18.67 1.18 -40.81
N VAL A 94 -18.51 -0.11 -40.54
CA VAL A 94 -17.97 -0.60 -39.27
C VAL A 94 -16.51 -0.15 -39.12
N THR A 95 -16.20 0.59 -38.07
CA THR A 95 -14.85 1.15 -37.80
C THR A 95 -14.10 0.44 -36.68
N ALA A 96 -14.81 -0.12 -35.70
CA ALA A 96 -14.21 -0.88 -34.60
C ALA A 96 -15.19 -1.93 -34.03
N ILE A 97 -14.66 -3.04 -33.52
CA ILE A 97 -15.44 -4.20 -33.06
C ILE A 97 -15.08 -4.52 -31.61
N PHE A 98 -16.11 -4.62 -30.77
CA PHE A 98 -16.01 -4.98 -29.35
C PHE A 98 -17.15 -5.95 -28.98
N GLN A 99 -17.47 -6.90 -29.87
CA GLN A 99 -18.64 -7.77 -29.75
C GLN A 99 -18.48 -8.93 -28.77
N ALA A 100 -17.27 -9.24 -28.30
CA ALA A 100 -17.08 -10.35 -27.37
C ALA A 100 -17.81 -10.11 -26.04
N ASP A 101 -18.22 -11.20 -25.36
CA ASP A 101 -18.95 -11.13 -24.07
C ASP A 101 -18.23 -10.32 -23.00
N THR A 102 -16.91 -10.23 -23.11
CA THR A 102 -16.01 -9.59 -22.16
C THR A 102 -15.60 -8.19 -22.62
N GLN A 103 -16.17 -7.68 -23.71
CA GLN A 103 -15.95 -6.36 -24.27
C GLN A 103 -17.23 -5.52 -24.14
N LEU A 104 -17.35 -4.44 -24.91
CA LEU A 104 -18.51 -3.54 -24.94
C LEU A 104 -19.80 -4.18 -25.48
N LYS A 105 -19.75 -5.43 -25.98
CA LYS A 105 -20.85 -6.19 -26.59
C LYS A 105 -21.49 -5.49 -27.79
N GLY A 106 -20.67 -4.81 -28.58
CA GLY A 106 -21.12 -4.01 -29.71
C GLY A 106 -20.03 -3.68 -30.72
N PHE A 107 -20.34 -2.78 -31.63
CA PHE A 107 -19.39 -2.29 -32.65
C PHE A 107 -19.72 -0.84 -33.00
N PHE A 108 -18.73 -0.13 -33.54
CA PHE A 108 -18.88 1.25 -33.97
C PHE A 108 -19.10 1.31 -35.48
N ILE A 109 -20.02 2.17 -35.90
CA ILE A 109 -20.22 2.50 -37.31
C ILE A 109 -20.01 4.00 -37.51
N GLN A 110 -19.53 4.38 -38.69
CA GLN A 110 -19.38 5.78 -39.08
C GLN A 110 -19.95 6.03 -40.47
N GLN A 111 -20.60 7.18 -40.64
CA GLN A 111 -21.16 7.56 -41.93
C GLN A 111 -20.03 7.80 -42.95
N PRO A 112 -20.07 7.17 -44.14
CA PRO A 112 -18.99 7.29 -45.13
C PRO A 112 -18.95 8.64 -45.86
N VAL A 113 -20.04 9.40 -45.81
CA VAL A 113 -20.12 10.77 -46.31
C VAL A 113 -20.48 11.63 -45.12
N ALA A 114 -19.51 12.37 -44.61
CA ALA A 114 -19.72 13.36 -43.55
C ALA A 114 -20.72 14.42 -44.00
N ASP A 115 -21.45 14.99 -43.05
CA ASP A 115 -22.18 16.21 -43.34
C ASP A 115 -21.20 17.42 -43.32
N ALA A 116 -21.72 18.64 -43.39
CA ALA A 116 -20.90 19.85 -43.38
C ALA A 116 -20.93 20.58 -42.03
N ASP A 117 -21.55 19.98 -41.00
CA ASP A 117 -21.72 20.58 -39.69
C ASP A 117 -20.65 20.06 -38.71
N PRO A 118 -19.70 20.90 -38.27
CA PRO A 118 -18.64 20.46 -37.37
C PRO A 118 -19.12 20.19 -35.93
N LEU A 119 -20.41 20.35 -35.63
CA LEU A 119 -20.99 20.11 -34.31
C LEU A 119 -21.67 18.75 -34.18
N THR A 120 -21.82 17.99 -35.26
CA THR A 120 -22.49 16.69 -35.26
C THR A 120 -21.49 15.56 -35.50
N SER A 121 -21.63 14.46 -34.77
CA SER A 121 -20.79 13.29 -34.99
C SER A 121 -21.32 12.40 -36.11
N GLU A 122 -20.42 11.91 -36.98
CA GLU A 122 -20.72 10.86 -37.95
C GLU A 122 -20.66 9.44 -37.36
N GLY A 123 -20.21 9.30 -36.13
CA GLY A 123 -20.00 8.03 -35.43
C GLY A 123 -21.17 7.62 -34.55
N LEU A 124 -21.40 6.32 -34.42
CA LEU A 124 -22.45 5.76 -33.57
C LEU A 124 -22.04 4.39 -33.03
N PHE A 125 -22.29 4.16 -31.74
CA PHE A 125 -22.13 2.85 -31.14
C PHE A 125 -23.40 2.00 -31.33
N ILE A 126 -23.21 0.73 -31.68
CA ILE A 126 -24.29 -0.25 -31.84
C ILE A 126 -24.13 -1.30 -30.73
N TYR A 127 -24.97 -1.22 -29.70
CA TYR A 127 -25.03 -2.23 -28.64
C TYR A 127 -25.82 -3.46 -29.12
N ALA A 128 -25.11 -4.57 -29.32
CA ALA A 128 -25.63 -5.72 -30.05
C ALA A 128 -25.13 -7.07 -29.49
N PRO A 129 -25.44 -7.40 -28.22
CA PRO A 129 -24.89 -8.57 -27.52
C PRO A 129 -25.28 -9.93 -28.12
N SER A 130 -26.32 -9.98 -28.96
CA SER A 130 -26.82 -11.22 -29.59
C SER A 130 -26.75 -11.18 -31.12
N ALA A 131 -26.07 -10.20 -31.68
CA ALA A 131 -25.95 -10.06 -33.13
C ALA A 131 -24.92 -11.03 -33.73
N ALA A 132 -25.09 -11.32 -35.02
CA ALA A 132 -24.05 -11.96 -35.81
C ALA A 132 -22.80 -11.06 -35.89
N THR A 133 -21.64 -11.69 -36.07
CA THR A 133 -20.35 -11.00 -36.17
C THR A 133 -20.31 -10.15 -37.45
N VAL A 134 -19.87 -8.90 -37.32
CA VAL A 134 -19.54 -8.00 -38.45
C VAL A 134 -18.03 -7.89 -38.61
N ALA A 135 -17.56 -7.37 -39.74
CA ALA A 135 -16.15 -7.09 -39.98
C ALA A 135 -15.89 -5.57 -40.14
N VAL A 136 -14.72 -5.10 -39.72
CA VAL A 136 -14.28 -3.73 -40.02
C VAL A 136 -14.28 -3.52 -41.54
N GLY A 137 -14.89 -2.42 -41.99
CA GLY A 137 -15.09 -2.10 -43.40
C GLY A 137 -16.38 -2.65 -44.02
N ASP A 138 -17.19 -3.39 -43.27
CA ASP A 138 -18.55 -3.72 -43.67
C ASP A 138 -19.41 -2.44 -43.68
N TYR A 139 -20.17 -2.24 -44.75
CA TYR A 139 -21.22 -1.23 -44.82
C TYR A 139 -22.54 -1.88 -44.39
N VAL A 140 -23.04 -1.49 -43.22
CA VAL A 140 -24.18 -2.13 -42.58
C VAL A 140 -25.41 -1.23 -42.54
N GLN A 141 -26.59 -1.83 -42.54
CA GLN A 141 -27.85 -1.22 -42.13
C GLN A 141 -28.30 -1.85 -40.82
N VAL A 142 -28.56 -1.02 -39.82
CA VAL A 142 -28.99 -1.42 -38.47
C VAL A 142 -30.34 -0.78 -38.17
N GLU A 143 -31.31 -1.59 -37.72
CA GLU A 143 -32.60 -1.13 -37.21
C GLU A 143 -32.66 -1.39 -35.70
N GLY A 144 -33.04 -0.39 -34.91
CA GLY A 144 -33.09 -0.49 -33.45
C GLY A 144 -33.58 0.81 -32.81
N SER A 145 -33.46 0.90 -31.47
CA SER A 145 -33.88 2.08 -30.71
C SER A 145 -32.69 2.96 -30.34
N VAL A 146 -32.84 4.28 -30.48
CA VAL A 146 -31.84 5.24 -30.01
C VAL A 146 -31.95 5.38 -28.49
N LEU A 147 -30.84 5.20 -27.77
CA LEU A 147 -30.76 5.38 -26.32
C LEU A 147 -29.58 6.25 -25.91
N GLU A 148 -29.73 6.88 -24.75
CA GLU A 148 -28.68 7.56 -24.00
C GLU A 148 -28.15 6.62 -22.91
N TYR A 149 -26.98 6.03 -23.13
CA TYR A 149 -26.39 5.07 -22.19
C TYR A 149 -25.41 5.75 -21.25
N LYS A 150 -25.65 5.64 -19.93
CA LYS A 150 -24.72 6.12 -18.91
C LYS A 150 -24.90 5.44 -17.56
N SER A 151 -23.86 5.49 -16.73
CA SER A 151 -24.00 5.19 -15.31
C SER A 151 -24.76 6.31 -14.59
N SER A 152 -25.30 6.03 -13.40
CA SER A 152 -26.00 7.05 -12.59
C SER A 152 -25.09 8.20 -12.15
N SER A 153 -23.77 7.99 -12.12
CA SER A 153 -22.76 8.98 -11.76
C SER A 153 -22.24 9.82 -12.93
N ASP A 154 -22.54 9.44 -14.17
CA ASP A 154 -22.03 10.13 -15.35
C ASP A 154 -22.82 11.40 -15.68
N THR A 155 -22.07 12.45 -16.00
CA THR A 155 -22.62 13.75 -16.38
C THR A 155 -23.19 13.73 -17.81
N ARG A 156 -22.51 13.07 -18.74
CA ARG A 156 -22.95 12.83 -20.13
C ARG A 156 -23.35 11.37 -20.36
N ALA A 157 -24.08 11.13 -21.45
CA ALA A 157 -24.40 9.80 -21.93
C ALA A 157 -23.76 9.55 -23.29
N LEU A 158 -23.54 8.27 -23.60
CA LEU A 158 -23.16 7.81 -24.92
C LEU A 158 -24.43 7.56 -25.73
N THR A 159 -24.56 8.18 -26.90
CA THR A 159 -25.64 7.88 -27.83
C THR A 159 -25.38 6.53 -28.51
N GLU A 160 -26.35 5.61 -28.42
CA GLU A 160 -26.24 4.28 -29.03
C GLU A 160 -27.51 3.83 -29.74
N ILE A 161 -27.37 2.92 -30.70
CA ILE A 161 -28.47 2.05 -31.12
C ILE A 161 -28.46 0.81 -30.24
N SER A 162 -29.58 0.59 -29.57
CA SER A 162 -29.77 -0.50 -28.62
C SER A 162 -30.90 -1.42 -29.08
N ALA A 163 -30.90 -2.66 -28.58
CA ALA A 163 -31.85 -3.71 -28.92
C ALA A 163 -32.13 -3.83 -30.44
N PRO A 164 -31.10 -4.05 -31.28
CA PRO A 164 -31.28 -4.06 -32.73
C PRO A 164 -32.25 -5.17 -33.16
N THR A 165 -33.24 -4.81 -33.96
CA THR A 165 -34.25 -5.73 -34.52
C THR A 165 -33.80 -6.34 -35.85
N ALA A 166 -32.91 -5.66 -36.57
CA ALA A 166 -32.27 -6.16 -37.78
C ALA A 166 -30.87 -5.56 -37.97
N ILE A 167 -29.91 -6.38 -38.39
CA ILE A 167 -28.58 -5.95 -38.84
C ILE A 167 -28.32 -6.66 -40.17
N SER A 168 -27.95 -5.90 -41.19
CA SER A 168 -27.63 -6.44 -42.53
C SER A 168 -26.36 -5.83 -43.09
N VAL A 169 -25.49 -6.66 -43.65
CA VAL A 169 -24.28 -6.23 -44.37
C VAL A 169 -24.65 -6.00 -45.83
N CYS A 170 -24.59 -4.75 -46.28
CA CYS A 170 -24.95 -4.34 -47.65
C CYS A 170 -23.75 -4.34 -48.60
N GLY A 171 -22.53 -4.27 -48.06
CA GLY A 171 -21.27 -4.39 -48.79
C GLY A 171 -20.08 -4.43 -47.84
N ASN A 172 -18.87 -4.60 -48.39
CA ASN A 172 -17.64 -4.78 -47.61
C ASN A 172 -16.44 -4.07 -48.28
N GLY A 173 -15.34 -3.98 -47.55
CA GLY A 173 -14.08 -3.41 -48.05
C GLY A 173 -14.04 -1.88 -48.12
N LEU A 174 -14.97 -1.19 -47.45
CA LEU A 174 -14.91 0.26 -47.31
C LEU A 174 -13.92 0.64 -46.19
N SER A 175 -13.37 1.85 -46.27
CA SER A 175 -12.47 2.38 -45.25
C SER A 175 -12.87 3.79 -44.86
N ILE A 176 -12.84 4.08 -43.56
CA ILE A 176 -12.99 5.43 -43.00
C ILE A 176 -11.61 5.90 -42.53
N ALA A 177 -11.22 7.10 -42.93
CA ALA A 177 -9.99 7.71 -42.42
C ALA A 177 -10.23 8.23 -40.98
N PRO A 178 -9.34 7.97 -40.02
CA PRO A 178 -9.47 8.53 -38.69
C PRO A 178 -9.42 10.06 -38.69
N VAL A 179 -10.21 10.70 -37.82
CA VAL A 179 -10.14 12.15 -37.58
C VAL A 179 -8.95 12.46 -36.67
N ALA A 180 -8.11 13.41 -37.08
CA ALA A 180 -6.96 13.83 -36.30
C ALA A 180 -7.37 14.73 -35.13
N LEU A 181 -6.96 14.36 -33.91
CA LEU A 181 -7.20 15.11 -32.67
C LEU A 181 -5.88 15.36 -31.93
N SER A 182 -5.89 16.37 -31.06
CA SER A 182 -4.72 16.76 -30.27
C SER A 182 -5.13 17.12 -28.84
N LEU A 183 -4.26 16.82 -27.89
CA LEU A 183 -4.29 17.38 -26.54
C LEU A 183 -3.27 18.52 -26.41
N PRO A 184 -3.55 19.58 -25.63
CA PRO A 184 -4.80 19.82 -24.91
C PRO A 184 -6.00 20.11 -25.82
N LEU A 185 -7.19 19.79 -25.33
CA LEU A 185 -8.47 20.13 -25.96
C LEU A 185 -8.71 21.64 -25.95
N THR A 186 -9.46 22.13 -26.94
CA THR A 186 -9.84 23.54 -27.03
C THR A 186 -10.92 23.93 -26.01
N SER A 187 -11.77 22.98 -25.61
CA SER A 187 -12.79 23.11 -24.56
C SER A 187 -13.19 21.73 -24.01
N ALA A 188 -13.93 21.71 -22.90
CA ALA A 188 -14.43 20.45 -22.31
C ALA A 188 -15.45 19.73 -23.23
N ASP A 189 -16.12 20.47 -24.10
CA ASP A 189 -17.15 19.99 -25.02
C ASP A 189 -16.57 19.62 -26.40
N ALA A 190 -15.27 19.87 -26.63
CA ALA A 190 -14.65 19.76 -27.96
C ALA A 190 -14.71 18.36 -28.57
N MET A 191 -14.97 17.34 -27.75
CA MET A 191 -14.99 15.92 -28.13
C MET A 191 -16.39 15.38 -28.44
N GLU A 192 -17.44 16.12 -28.09
CA GLU A 192 -18.84 15.70 -28.31
C GLU A 192 -19.12 15.48 -29.81
N ALA A 193 -18.65 16.40 -30.65
CA ALA A 193 -18.76 16.32 -32.11
C ALA A 193 -18.03 15.12 -32.73
N TYR A 194 -17.26 14.35 -31.94
CA TYR A 194 -16.54 13.16 -32.40
C TYR A 194 -16.99 11.88 -31.70
N GLU A 195 -18.07 11.91 -30.91
CA GLU A 195 -18.56 10.73 -30.17
C GLU A 195 -18.82 9.53 -31.09
N GLY A 196 -18.21 8.39 -30.80
CA GLY A 196 -18.35 7.15 -31.58
C GLY A 196 -17.55 7.13 -32.89
N MET A 197 -16.83 8.20 -33.24
CA MET A 197 -16.01 8.25 -34.45
C MET A 197 -14.67 7.53 -34.27
N LEU A 198 -14.09 7.12 -35.40
CA LEU A 198 -12.70 6.70 -35.46
C LEU A 198 -11.78 7.93 -35.41
N VAL A 199 -11.00 8.05 -34.34
CA VAL A 199 -10.10 9.19 -34.09
C VAL A 199 -8.63 8.74 -34.06
N LYS A 200 -7.71 9.69 -34.22
CA LYS A 200 -6.26 9.46 -34.11
C LYS A 200 -5.55 10.66 -33.50
N PHE A 201 -4.72 10.40 -32.51
CA PHE A 201 -3.75 11.34 -31.96
C PHE A 201 -2.39 11.13 -32.63
N GLU A 202 -2.00 12.05 -33.51
CA GLU A 202 -0.71 11.98 -34.22
C GLU A 202 0.48 12.34 -33.31
N GLN A 203 0.23 13.20 -32.31
CA GLN A 203 1.21 13.55 -31.31
C GLN A 203 1.62 12.34 -30.46
N THR A 204 2.86 12.38 -29.96
CA THR A 204 3.28 11.45 -28.90
C THR A 204 2.61 11.87 -27.60
N LEU A 205 1.94 10.93 -26.95
CA LEU A 205 1.31 11.11 -25.65
C LEU A 205 2.16 10.47 -24.57
N THR A 206 2.03 11.00 -23.35
CA THR A 206 2.69 10.52 -22.14
C THR A 206 1.67 9.85 -21.24
N VAL A 207 2.01 8.71 -20.64
CA VAL A 207 1.22 8.10 -19.58
C VAL A 207 1.31 8.98 -18.34
N THR A 208 0.17 9.47 -17.86
CA THR A 208 0.09 10.35 -16.69
C THR A 208 -0.55 9.67 -15.48
N ASP A 209 -1.35 8.62 -15.70
CA ASP A 209 -1.91 7.78 -14.65
C ASP A 209 -1.95 6.30 -15.04
N VAL A 210 -1.67 5.44 -14.05
CA VAL A 210 -1.63 3.97 -14.13
C VAL A 210 -2.40 3.31 -12.99
N SER A 211 -3.12 4.07 -12.17
CA SER A 211 -3.94 3.57 -11.04
C SER A 211 -4.94 2.50 -11.50
N ASP A 212 -5.62 2.73 -12.62
CA ASP A 212 -6.63 1.83 -13.17
C ASP A 212 -6.06 0.68 -14.02
N LEU A 213 -4.75 0.60 -14.24
CA LEU A 213 -4.16 -0.37 -15.17
C LEU A 213 -4.48 -1.81 -14.78
N GLY A 214 -4.26 -2.16 -13.52
CA GLY A 214 -4.51 -3.52 -13.01
C GLY A 214 -5.99 -3.82 -12.78
N HIS A 215 -6.83 -2.79 -12.61
CA HIS A 215 -8.24 -2.96 -12.27
C HIS A 215 -9.13 -2.95 -13.52
N TYR A 216 -8.93 -2.00 -14.42
CA TYR A 216 -9.78 -1.81 -15.60
C TYR A 216 -9.02 -1.93 -16.93
N GLY A 217 -7.72 -2.22 -16.90
CA GLY A 217 -6.95 -2.35 -18.13
C GLY A 217 -6.76 -1.02 -18.86
N SER A 218 -6.87 0.11 -18.16
CA SER A 218 -6.81 1.45 -18.76
C SER A 218 -5.64 2.27 -18.21
N VAL A 219 -5.14 3.21 -19.03
CA VAL A 219 -4.17 4.22 -18.62
C VAL A 219 -4.64 5.61 -19.02
N GLN A 220 -4.28 6.62 -18.24
CA GLN A 220 -4.53 8.01 -18.63
C GLN A 220 -3.34 8.57 -19.40
N LEU A 221 -3.63 9.25 -20.50
CA LEU A 221 -2.66 9.86 -21.41
C LEU A 221 -2.81 11.37 -21.43
N SER A 222 -1.70 12.08 -21.64
CA SER A 222 -1.65 13.53 -21.76
C SER A 222 -0.57 13.99 -22.74
N SER A 223 -0.63 15.25 -23.18
CA SER A 223 0.51 15.88 -23.85
C SER A 223 1.55 16.30 -22.82
N GLY A 224 2.58 15.48 -22.62
CA GLY A 224 3.57 15.67 -21.55
C GLY A 224 3.03 15.33 -20.17
N ARG A 225 3.89 15.38 -19.13
CA ARG A 225 3.48 15.10 -17.75
C ARG A 225 2.55 16.19 -17.20
N LEU A 226 1.48 15.77 -16.51
CA LEU A 226 0.63 16.70 -15.78
C LEU A 226 1.19 16.96 -14.39
N TRP A 227 1.37 18.23 -14.07
CA TRP A 227 1.91 18.68 -12.79
C TRP A 227 0.79 19.10 -11.86
N GLU A 228 0.97 18.78 -10.58
CA GLU A 228 0.08 19.30 -9.56
C GLU A 228 0.21 20.85 -9.48
N PRO A 229 -0.91 21.60 -9.44
CA PRO A 229 -0.92 23.06 -9.54
C PRO A 229 -0.02 23.83 -8.57
N TYR A 230 0.15 23.37 -7.32
CA TYR A 230 0.99 24.00 -6.31
C TYR A 230 2.45 23.49 -6.34
N ASN A 231 2.78 22.46 -7.10
CA ASN A 231 4.17 22.00 -7.25
C ASN A 231 4.96 22.87 -8.25
N HIS A 232 4.34 23.29 -9.35
CA HIS A 232 4.93 24.11 -10.42
C HIS A 232 4.03 25.30 -10.80
N PRO A 233 4.04 26.40 -10.02
CA PRO A 233 3.09 27.50 -10.20
C PRO A 233 3.49 28.43 -11.35
N SER A 234 3.55 27.91 -12.59
CA SER A 234 3.68 28.74 -13.80
C SER A 234 2.35 29.39 -14.19
N LEU A 235 1.23 28.88 -13.65
CA LEU A 235 -0.13 29.39 -13.80
C LEU A 235 -0.78 29.54 -12.41
N SER A 236 -1.91 30.26 -12.31
CA SER A 236 -2.74 30.16 -11.10
C SER A 236 -3.24 28.73 -10.92
N ALA A 237 -3.49 28.32 -9.67
CA ALA A 237 -3.91 26.95 -9.39
C ALA A 237 -5.17 26.55 -10.20
N SER A 238 -6.18 27.43 -10.25
CA SER A 238 -7.38 27.22 -11.06
C SER A 238 -7.12 27.10 -12.56
N ALA A 239 -6.19 27.89 -13.11
CA ALA A 239 -5.84 27.83 -14.53
C ALA A 239 -5.06 26.56 -14.85
N ALA A 240 -4.16 26.12 -13.96
CA ALA A 240 -3.44 24.85 -14.09
C ALA A 240 -4.40 23.66 -14.02
N THR A 241 -5.35 23.64 -13.07
CA THR A 241 -6.37 22.59 -12.97
C THR A 241 -7.21 22.50 -14.25
N SER A 242 -7.69 23.63 -14.77
CA SER A 242 -8.44 23.65 -16.04
C SER A 242 -7.59 23.20 -17.23
N ALA A 243 -6.32 23.60 -17.29
CA ALA A 243 -5.41 23.18 -18.35
C ALA A 243 -5.14 21.67 -18.30
N ASN A 244 -4.93 21.09 -17.11
CA ASN A 244 -4.75 19.65 -16.92
C ASN A 244 -6.01 18.87 -17.31
N ALA A 245 -7.20 19.36 -16.94
CA ALA A 245 -8.47 18.73 -17.31
C ALA A 245 -8.68 18.65 -18.83
N LEU A 246 -8.21 19.66 -19.58
CA LEU A 246 -8.23 19.66 -21.05
C LEU A 246 -7.09 18.83 -21.66
N ASN A 247 -6.07 18.47 -20.90
CA ASN A 247 -4.88 17.76 -21.39
C ASN A 247 -4.85 16.29 -20.98
N ARG A 248 -6.01 15.63 -20.82
CA ARG A 248 -6.08 14.22 -20.42
C ARG A 248 -7.12 13.44 -21.19
N MET A 249 -6.82 12.17 -21.44
CA MET A 249 -7.59 11.22 -22.25
C MET A 249 -7.34 9.81 -21.74
N ILE A 250 -8.37 8.97 -21.58
CA ILE A 250 -8.16 7.58 -21.18
C ILE A 250 -7.94 6.70 -22.42
N LEU A 251 -6.92 5.86 -22.39
CA LEU A 251 -6.74 4.74 -23.31
C LEU A 251 -7.23 3.47 -22.63
N ASP A 252 -8.29 2.89 -23.16
CA ASP A 252 -9.08 1.82 -22.53
C ASP A 252 -9.01 0.56 -23.41
N ASP A 253 -8.78 -0.62 -22.84
CA ASP A 253 -8.63 -1.87 -23.62
C ASP A 253 -9.93 -2.38 -24.25
N GLY A 254 -11.07 -1.73 -23.97
CA GLY A 254 -12.38 -2.09 -24.47
C GLY A 254 -12.97 -3.33 -23.81
N SER A 255 -12.37 -3.79 -22.70
CA SER A 255 -12.84 -4.88 -21.87
C SER A 255 -13.85 -4.37 -20.84
N THR A 256 -14.86 -5.20 -20.53
CA THR A 256 -15.78 -4.97 -19.41
C THR A 256 -15.39 -5.75 -18.15
N LYS A 257 -14.25 -6.44 -18.16
CA LYS A 257 -13.76 -7.19 -17.00
C LYS A 257 -13.01 -6.28 -16.03
N ALA A 258 -13.40 -6.35 -14.77
CA ALA A 258 -12.51 -5.98 -13.67
C ALA A 258 -11.37 -7.01 -13.55
N TYR A 259 -10.17 -6.53 -13.23
CA TYR A 259 -8.95 -7.30 -13.04
C TYR A 259 -8.63 -8.20 -14.25
N PRO A 260 -8.34 -7.62 -15.42
CA PRO A 260 -8.02 -8.39 -16.62
C PRO A 260 -6.79 -9.29 -16.40
N ASN A 261 -6.86 -10.51 -16.91
CA ASN A 261 -5.74 -11.46 -16.95
C ASN A 261 -5.60 -12.02 -18.39
N PRO A 262 -4.49 -11.73 -19.09
CA PRO A 262 -3.38 -10.87 -18.66
C PRO A 262 -3.77 -9.39 -18.60
N ILE A 263 -3.08 -8.61 -17.78
CA ILE A 263 -3.22 -7.14 -17.76
C ILE A 263 -2.71 -6.56 -19.10
N PRO A 264 -3.43 -5.62 -19.75
CA PRO A 264 -3.02 -5.03 -21.01
C PRO A 264 -1.86 -4.03 -20.85
N TYR A 265 -1.26 -3.62 -21.97
CA TYR A 265 -0.29 -2.50 -22.08
C TYR A 265 1.05 -2.64 -21.32
N LEU A 266 1.33 -3.81 -20.77
CA LEU A 266 2.57 -4.08 -20.06
C LEU A 266 3.79 -4.09 -20.99
N SER A 267 4.96 -3.74 -20.43
CA SER A 267 6.24 -3.76 -21.16
C SER A 267 6.84 -5.15 -21.37
N ALA A 268 6.40 -6.15 -20.59
CA ALA A 268 6.81 -7.55 -20.72
C ALA A 268 5.74 -8.49 -20.14
N SER A 269 5.80 -9.78 -20.51
CA SER A 269 4.87 -10.80 -20.04
C SER A 269 5.22 -11.40 -18.67
N ASP A 270 6.44 -11.20 -18.19
CA ASP A 270 6.86 -11.66 -16.86
C ASP A 270 6.52 -10.64 -15.76
N THR A 271 6.95 -10.92 -14.51
CA THR A 271 6.71 -10.03 -13.37
C THR A 271 7.54 -8.73 -13.42
N SER A 272 8.49 -8.61 -14.35
CA SER A 272 9.23 -7.37 -14.56
C SER A 272 8.46 -6.38 -15.44
N GLY A 273 7.52 -6.88 -16.26
CA GLY A 273 6.69 -6.10 -17.15
C GLY A 273 5.65 -5.24 -16.42
N THR A 274 5.69 -3.94 -16.68
CA THR A 274 4.75 -2.94 -16.13
C THR A 274 4.50 -1.83 -17.16
N ARG A 275 3.61 -0.89 -16.86
CA ARG A 275 3.52 0.41 -17.53
C ARG A 275 3.72 1.50 -16.49
N ARG A 276 4.62 2.46 -16.75
CA ARG A 276 4.96 3.52 -15.80
C ARG A 276 4.42 4.86 -16.25
N VAL A 277 4.12 5.73 -15.29
CA VAL A 277 3.95 7.17 -15.56
C VAL A 277 5.23 7.68 -16.21
N GLY A 278 5.10 8.49 -17.26
CA GLY A 278 6.24 8.99 -18.05
C GLY A 278 6.63 8.13 -19.26
N ASP A 279 6.13 6.89 -19.37
CA ASP A 279 6.20 6.15 -20.63
C ASP A 279 5.39 6.84 -21.73
N THR A 280 5.71 6.60 -22.99
CA THR A 280 5.06 7.29 -24.12
C THR A 280 4.42 6.33 -25.09
N VAL A 281 3.44 6.83 -25.84
CA VAL A 281 2.75 6.11 -26.91
C VAL A 281 2.48 7.08 -28.07
N ALA A 282 2.66 6.61 -29.30
CA ALA A 282 2.44 7.41 -30.50
C ALA A 282 1.39 6.78 -31.40
N GLY A 283 0.67 7.62 -32.15
CA GLY A 283 -0.30 7.16 -33.14
C GLY A 283 -1.50 6.42 -32.52
N VAL A 284 -1.93 6.82 -31.32
CA VAL A 284 -3.12 6.25 -30.68
C VAL A 284 -4.32 6.50 -31.58
N ALA A 285 -4.95 5.42 -32.05
CA ALA A 285 -6.11 5.48 -32.92
C ALA A 285 -7.17 4.48 -32.46
N GLY A 286 -8.44 4.87 -32.50
CA GLY A 286 -9.52 4.06 -31.94
C GLY A 286 -10.87 4.75 -31.97
N ALA A 287 -11.89 4.05 -31.49
CA ALA A 287 -13.22 4.62 -31.33
C ALA A 287 -13.26 5.51 -30.08
N LEU A 288 -13.77 6.74 -30.23
CA LEU A 288 -13.95 7.67 -29.12
C LEU A 288 -15.29 7.43 -28.41
N THR A 289 -15.28 7.38 -27.09
CA THR A 289 -16.49 7.23 -26.26
C THR A 289 -16.44 8.11 -25.03
N TRP A 290 -17.58 8.28 -24.38
CA TRP A 290 -17.68 8.84 -23.04
C TRP A 290 -18.17 7.78 -22.04
N SER A 291 -17.44 7.59 -20.94
CA SER A 291 -17.93 6.82 -19.78
C SER A 291 -17.11 7.08 -18.51
N SER A 292 -17.74 6.93 -17.34
CA SER A 292 -17.13 7.21 -16.02
C SER A 292 -16.54 8.63 -15.93
N ASN A 293 -17.30 9.62 -16.40
CA ASN A 293 -16.95 11.04 -16.46
C ASN A 293 -15.64 11.38 -17.19
N ALA A 294 -15.24 10.56 -18.17
CA ALA A 294 -14.07 10.81 -18.97
C ALA A 294 -14.28 10.37 -20.42
N TRP A 295 -13.66 11.12 -21.34
CA TRP A 295 -13.46 10.64 -22.70
C TRP A 295 -12.56 9.41 -22.65
N ARG A 296 -12.82 8.43 -23.54
CA ARG A 296 -12.01 7.22 -23.74
C ARG A 296 -11.76 6.95 -25.21
N VAL A 297 -10.57 6.44 -25.52
CA VAL A 297 -10.27 5.84 -26.83
C VAL A 297 -10.12 4.34 -26.65
N HIS A 298 -10.94 3.58 -27.35
CA HIS A 298 -10.79 2.13 -27.46
C HIS A 298 -9.97 1.81 -28.72
N PRO A 299 -8.73 1.31 -28.58
CA PRO A 299 -7.79 1.27 -29.68
C PRO A 299 -8.21 0.25 -30.75
N SER A 300 -8.13 0.64 -32.03
CA SER A 300 -8.45 -0.23 -33.16
C SER A 300 -7.33 -1.22 -33.51
N ALA A 301 -6.14 -1.00 -32.96
CA ALA A 301 -4.99 -1.88 -33.03
C ALA A 301 -4.16 -1.77 -31.73
N ALA A 302 -3.35 -2.79 -31.43
CA ALA A 302 -2.52 -2.77 -30.23
C ALA A 302 -1.62 -1.51 -30.17
N PRO A 303 -1.72 -0.67 -29.13
CA PRO A 303 -0.89 0.53 -29.00
C PRO A 303 0.60 0.18 -28.84
N ALA A 304 1.46 0.93 -29.54
CA ALA A 304 2.91 0.74 -29.48
C ALA A 304 3.54 1.71 -28.46
N PHE A 305 3.70 1.23 -27.22
CA PHE A 305 4.35 2.00 -26.16
C PHE A 305 5.88 1.98 -26.27
N VAL A 306 6.50 3.07 -25.81
CA VAL A 306 7.94 3.20 -25.60
C VAL A 306 8.20 3.37 -24.11
N ALA A 307 9.13 2.57 -23.58
CA ALA A 307 9.61 2.67 -22.20
C ALA A 307 10.54 3.89 -22.04
N SER A 308 9.95 5.08 -22.09
CA SER A 308 10.65 6.37 -22.03
C SER A 308 11.05 6.75 -20.60
N ASN A 309 10.49 6.07 -19.60
CA ASN A 309 10.86 6.23 -18.21
C ASN A 309 11.34 4.89 -17.62
N PRO A 310 12.63 4.53 -17.79
CA PRO A 310 13.16 3.27 -17.28
C PRO A 310 13.41 3.33 -15.76
N ARG A 311 13.23 2.16 -15.14
CA ARG A 311 13.54 1.89 -13.72
C ARG A 311 15.05 2.07 -13.42
N SER A 312 15.40 2.82 -12.38
CA SER A 312 16.79 2.98 -11.91
C SER A 312 17.11 2.11 -10.69
N THR A 313 18.25 1.43 -10.67
CA THR A 313 18.62 0.46 -9.61
C THR A 313 19.01 1.09 -8.26
N ALA A 314 19.26 2.40 -8.22
CA ALA A 314 19.66 3.16 -7.04
C ALA A 314 19.28 4.64 -7.23
N PRO A 315 19.17 5.44 -6.15
CA PRO A 315 19.08 6.90 -6.25
C PRO A 315 20.28 7.49 -6.98
N ALA A 316 20.10 8.65 -7.59
CA ALA A 316 21.22 9.42 -8.13
C ALA A 316 22.24 9.77 -7.03
N SER A 317 23.52 9.89 -7.39
CA SER A 317 24.56 10.20 -6.40
C SER A 317 24.37 11.61 -5.85
N VAL A 318 24.34 11.72 -4.53
CA VAL A 318 24.21 13.00 -3.79
C VAL A 318 25.55 13.52 -3.24
N GLY A 319 26.64 12.80 -3.50
CA GLY A 319 27.98 13.13 -2.98
C GLY A 319 28.06 13.09 -1.45
N GLY A 320 29.09 13.76 -0.91
CA GLY A 320 29.26 13.95 0.53
C GLY A 320 29.97 12.79 1.24
N THR A 321 30.26 13.00 2.52
CA THR A 321 30.84 11.98 3.41
C THR A 321 29.76 11.18 4.15
N LEU A 322 28.55 11.73 4.25
CA LEU A 322 27.37 11.08 4.80
C LEU A 322 26.17 11.22 3.86
N LYS A 323 25.25 10.26 3.92
CA LYS A 323 23.94 10.27 3.25
C LYS A 323 22.82 10.26 4.30
N ALA A 324 21.96 11.27 4.27
CA ALA A 324 20.70 11.29 5.01
C ALA A 324 19.53 11.05 4.04
N ALA A 325 18.46 10.42 4.48
CA ALA A 325 17.28 10.21 3.66
C ALA A 325 16.00 10.16 4.49
N HIS A 326 14.85 10.19 3.83
CA HIS A 326 13.60 9.71 4.41
C HIS A 326 12.83 8.79 3.47
N TYR A 327 11.96 7.96 4.04
CA TYR A 327 11.06 7.08 3.28
C TYR A 327 9.75 6.83 4.05
N ASN A 328 8.60 7.07 3.42
CA ASN A 328 7.30 6.61 3.92
C ASN A 328 7.13 5.12 3.55
N LEU A 329 6.72 4.30 4.51
CA LEU A 329 6.67 2.84 4.40
C LEU A 329 5.27 2.28 4.11
N GLU A 330 4.27 3.15 3.89
CA GLU A 330 2.88 2.77 3.56
C GLU A 330 2.30 1.80 4.62
N ASN A 331 2.19 2.29 5.85
CA ASN A 331 1.71 1.55 7.02
C ASN A 331 2.46 0.22 7.25
N PHE A 332 3.77 0.27 7.55
CA PHE A 332 4.51 -0.93 7.94
C PHE A 332 4.15 -1.39 9.37
N PHE A 333 3.20 -2.32 9.44
CA PHE A 333 2.59 -2.81 10.68
C PHE A 333 2.83 -4.31 10.85
N THR A 334 3.18 -4.71 12.08
CA THR A 334 3.26 -6.12 12.47
C THR A 334 1.92 -6.64 13.03
N THR A 335 1.02 -5.75 13.46
CA THR A 335 -0.37 -6.09 13.79
C THR A 335 -1.20 -6.19 12.50
N LEU A 336 -1.31 -7.40 11.97
CA LEU A 336 -1.99 -7.67 10.70
C LEU A 336 -3.47 -7.27 10.73
N GLY A 337 -3.95 -6.69 9.63
CA GLY A 337 -5.36 -6.37 9.44
C GLY A 337 -5.86 -5.10 10.17
N SER A 338 -5.03 -4.47 11.00
CA SER A 338 -5.29 -3.13 11.55
C SER A 338 -5.02 -2.07 10.47
N ARG A 339 -3.77 -1.98 10.01
CA ARG A 339 -3.30 -1.13 8.91
C ARG A 339 -2.22 -1.87 8.12
N GLY A 340 -1.96 -1.43 6.89
CA GLY A 340 -0.99 -2.07 6.01
C GLY A 340 -1.36 -3.52 5.66
N ALA A 341 -0.40 -4.43 5.82
CA ALA A 341 -0.58 -5.84 5.51
C ALA A 341 -1.75 -6.49 6.28
N VAL A 342 -2.64 -7.14 5.54
CA VAL A 342 -3.81 -7.85 6.10
C VAL A 342 -3.52 -9.31 6.45
N SER A 343 -2.45 -9.88 5.89
CA SER A 343 -2.03 -11.26 6.10
C SER A 343 -0.52 -11.37 6.32
N SER A 344 -0.07 -12.51 6.86
CA SER A 344 1.36 -12.78 7.03
C SER A 344 2.11 -12.87 5.69
N GLY A 345 1.41 -13.30 4.65
CA GLY A 345 1.91 -13.30 3.27
C GLY A 345 2.16 -11.89 2.76
N ASP A 346 1.18 -10.99 2.87
CA ASP A 346 1.32 -9.60 2.46
C ASP A 346 2.39 -8.87 3.28
N PHE A 347 2.49 -9.14 4.59
CA PHE A 347 3.52 -8.57 5.45
C PHE A 347 4.93 -9.01 5.01
N THR A 348 5.08 -10.29 4.67
CA THR A 348 6.35 -10.80 4.13
C THR A 348 6.70 -10.11 2.82
N ARG A 349 5.71 -9.92 1.94
CA ARG A 349 5.88 -9.24 0.65
C ARG A 349 6.27 -7.76 0.81
N GLN A 350 5.60 -7.05 1.73
CA GLN A 350 5.86 -5.64 2.03
C GLN A 350 7.27 -5.48 2.58
N ARG A 351 7.61 -6.22 3.63
CA ARG A 351 8.93 -6.19 4.25
C ARG A 351 10.05 -6.46 3.24
N ALA A 352 9.86 -7.42 2.35
CA ALA A 352 10.87 -7.75 1.33
C ALA A 352 11.11 -6.57 0.36
N LYS A 353 10.05 -5.91 -0.13
CA LYS A 353 10.20 -4.71 -0.98
C LYS A 353 10.85 -3.55 -0.24
N LEU A 354 10.41 -3.27 1.00
CA LEU A 354 10.99 -2.20 1.83
C LEU A 354 12.47 -2.45 2.14
N VAL A 355 12.88 -3.71 2.36
CA VAL A 355 14.29 -4.08 2.54
C VAL A 355 15.11 -3.82 1.27
N GLU A 356 14.58 -4.12 0.06
CA GLU A 356 15.25 -3.77 -1.20
C GLU A 356 15.38 -2.25 -1.38
N ALA A 357 14.32 -1.50 -1.09
CA ALA A 357 14.31 -0.04 -1.17
C ALA A 357 15.32 0.59 -0.21
N ILE A 358 15.30 0.21 1.07
CA ILE A 358 16.22 0.76 2.08
C ILE A 358 17.67 0.37 1.77
N ALA A 359 17.92 -0.86 1.30
CA ALA A 359 19.25 -1.29 0.89
C ALA A 359 19.76 -0.53 -0.35
N GLY A 360 18.88 -0.17 -1.29
CA GLY A 360 19.23 0.65 -2.45
C GLY A 360 19.46 2.12 -2.10
N ILE A 361 18.67 2.68 -1.17
CA ILE A 361 18.88 4.03 -0.63
C ILE A 361 20.24 4.12 0.05
N ASP A 362 20.60 3.12 0.87
CA ASP A 362 21.88 2.97 1.54
C ASP A 362 22.29 4.20 2.39
N ALA A 363 21.31 4.86 3.03
CA ALA A 363 21.56 6.06 3.84
C ALA A 363 22.26 5.73 5.17
N ASP A 364 23.11 6.65 5.64
CA ASP A 364 23.77 6.57 6.93
C ASP A 364 22.82 6.96 8.08
N VAL A 365 21.87 7.85 7.80
CA VAL A 365 20.71 8.18 8.67
C VAL A 365 19.46 8.21 7.80
N LEU A 366 18.42 7.47 8.17
CA LEU A 366 17.17 7.37 7.42
C LEU A 366 15.98 7.62 8.35
N ALA A 367 15.20 8.67 8.07
CA ALA A 367 13.89 8.88 8.69
C ALA A 367 12.85 7.97 8.03
N LEU A 368 12.02 7.32 8.83
CA LEU A 368 10.97 6.41 8.39
C LEU A 368 9.62 6.98 8.79
N ILE A 369 8.70 7.03 7.85
CA ILE A 369 7.34 7.51 8.06
C ILE A 369 6.38 6.33 7.87
N GLU A 370 5.25 6.35 8.58
CA GLU A 370 4.26 5.26 8.58
C GLU A 370 4.72 3.93 9.16
N THR A 371 5.40 4.00 10.29
CA THR A 371 5.74 2.83 11.10
C THR A 371 4.70 2.62 12.19
N GLN A 372 4.45 1.38 12.60
CA GLN A 372 3.59 1.11 13.74
C GLN A 372 4.21 1.66 15.05
N ASN A 373 3.38 2.31 15.87
CA ASN A 373 3.75 2.85 17.17
C ASN A 373 3.69 1.77 18.27
N ASP A 374 4.69 0.89 18.31
CA ASP A 374 4.70 -0.33 19.14
C ASP A 374 5.97 -0.50 20.00
N ALA A 375 6.53 0.63 20.45
CA ALA A 375 7.77 0.70 21.23
C ALA A 375 8.96 0.05 20.50
N GLY A 376 8.95 0.12 19.17
CA GLY A 376 10.06 -0.30 18.30
C GLY A 376 10.03 -1.76 17.89
N TYR A 377 8.98 -2.52 18.19
CA TYR A 377 8.87 -3.93 17.78
C TYR A 377 8.83 -4.08 16.25
N SER A 378 8.03 -3.26 15.55
CA SER A 378 8.00 -3.26 14.08
C SER A 378 9.31 -2.76 13.48
N LEU A 379 9.96 -1.77 14.11
CA LEU A 379 11.27 -1.28 13.66
C LEU A 379 12.36 -2.34 13.81
N ASP A 380 12.39 -3.08 14.92
CA ASP A 380 13.35 -4.17 15.14
C ASP A 380 13.15 -5.28 14.10
N ASN A 381 11.90 -5.59 13.75
CA ASN A 381 11.59 -6.55 12.69
C ASN A 381 12.19 -6.13 11.33
N LEU A 382 12.04 -4.86 10.96
CA LEU A 382 12.59 -4.30 9.72
C LEU A 382 14.12 -4.25 9.74
N VAL A 383 14.72 -3.75 10.83
CA VAL A 383 16.18 -3.65 10.99
C VAL A 383 16.83 -5.02 11.00
N THR A 384 16.19 -6.01 11.62
CA THR A 384 16.67 -7.41 11.60
C THR A 384 16.71 -7.96 10.17
N ALA A 385 15.62 -7.77 9.40
CA ALA A 385 15.58 -8.21 8.00
C ALA A 385 16.61 -7.47 7.13
N LEU A 386 16.79 -6.17 7.36
CA LEU A 386 17.77 -5.35 6.66
C LEU A 386 19.21 -5.81 6.96
N ASN A 387 19.52 -6.08 8.23
CA ASN A 387 20.82 -6.60 8.66
C ASN A 387 21.08 -8.03 8.16
N ALA A 388 20.04 -8.85 8.00
CA ALA A 388 20.19 -10.16 7.36
C ALA A 388 20.63 -10.03 5.89
N LYS A 389 20.15 -9.01 5.17
CA LYS A 389 20.53 -8.71 3.79
C LYS A 389 21.89 -8.01 3.67
N MET A 390 22.14 -7.00 4.51
CA MET A 390 23.28 -6.08 4.37
C MET A 390 24.46 -6.40 5.30
N GLY A 391 24.35 -7.43 6.13
CA GLY A 391 25.33 -7.78 7.15
C GLY A 391 24.88 -7.40 8.56
N ALA A 392 25.21 -8.25 9.52
CA ALA A 392 24.82 -8.07 10.91
C ALA A 392 25.40 -6.75 11.49
N GLY A 393 24.55 -5.94 12.11
CA GLY A 393 24.94 -4.69 12.75
C GLY A 393 25.14 -3.50 11.81
N THR A 394 24.79 -3.63 10.53
CA THR A 394 24.85 -2.53 9.55
C THR A 394 23.95 -1.36 9.94
N TYR A 395 22.73 -1.65 10.41
CA TYR A 395 21.77 -0.66 10.89
C TYR A 395 21.34 -0.90 12.34
N ARG A 396 21.01 0.21 13.01
CA ARG A 396 20.29 0.28 14.30
C ARG A 396 19.16 1.28 14.18
N TYR A 397 18.11 1.14 14.98
CA TYR A 397 17.06 2.16 15.10
C TYR A 397 17.34 3.13 16.26
N VAL A 398 16.79 4.34 16.18
CA VAL A 398 16.74 5.31 17.29
C VAL A 398 15.56 4.93 18.19
N ASP A 399 15.84 4.69 19.47
CA ASP A 399 14.81 4.36 20.43
C ASP A 399 14.16 5.62 21.00
N ALA A 400 12.98 5.96 20.47
CA ALA A 400 12.14 7.04 20.96
C ALA A 400 11.03 6.56 21.92
N GLY A 401 10.91 5.25 22.17
CA GLY A 401 9.75 4.67 22.85
C GLY A 401 8.44 4.83 22.06
N ILE A 402 7.33 4.99 22.77
CA ILE A 402 6.02 5.31 22.18
C ILE A 402 5.92 6.83 22.00
N ALA A 403 5.73 7.27 20.77
CA ALA A 403 5.64 8.69 20.43
C ALA A 403 4.20 9.05 20.07
N GLY A 404 3.53 9.82 20.94
CA GLY A 404 2.10 10.11 20.81
C GLY A 404 1.21 8.90 21.11
N ASP A 405 -0.05 8.95 20.69
CA ASP A 405 -1.04 7.90 20.91
C ASP A 405 -1.73 7.42 19.60
N ASP A 406 -1.33 7.96 18.44
CA ASP A 406 -1.73 7.40 17.14
C ASP A 406 -1.03 6.04 16.90
N GLU A 407 -1.72 5.11 16.24
CA GLU A 407 -1.15 3.80 15.88
C GLU A 407 0.04 3.92 14.92
N ILE A 408 0.13 5.03 14.18
CA ILE A 408 1.21 5.34 13.23
C ILE A 408 2.18 6.34 13.85
N THR A 409 3.48 6.09 13.70
CA THR A 409 4.55 6.98 14.16
C THR A 409 5.64 7.19 13.11
N SER A 410 6.45 8.24 13.34
CA SER A 410 7.71 8.47 12.64
C SER A 410 8.84 7.76 13.38
N ALA A 411 9.92 7.41 12.69
CA ALA A 411 11.06 6.72 13.28
C ALA A 411 12.36 7.07 12.56
N MET A 412 13.49 6.57 13.06
CA MET A 412 14.79 6.69 12.39
C MET A 412 15.61 5.43 12.53
N ILE A 413 16.35 5.07 11.48
CA ILE A 413 17.44 4.10 11.52
C ILE A 413 18.75 4.76 11.09
N TYR A 414 19.88 4.21 11.53
CA TYR A 414 21.20 4.75 11.24
C TYR A 414 22.26 3.65 11.17
N LYS A 415 23.36 3.94 10.48
CA LYS A 415 24.55 3.08 10.43
C LYS A 415 25.49 3.44 11.59
N PRO A 416 25.64 2.58 12.62
CA PRO A 416 26.52 2.87 13.76
C PRO A 416 28.00 2.93 13.39
N ALA A 417 28.38 2.45 12.19
CA ALA A 417 29.74 2.57 11.66
C ALA A 417 30.04 3.97 11.08
N LYS A 418 29.03 4.86 10.97
CA LYS A 418 29.13 6.16 10.29
C LYS A 418 28.79 7.32 11.20
N VAL A 419 27.77 7.13 12.04
CA VAL A 419 27.30 8.14 12.97
C VAL A 419 27.05 7.56 14.36
N SER A 420 27.15 8.40 15.38
CA SER A 420 26.69 8.11 16.74
C SER A 420 25.54 9.06 17.10
N PRO A 421 24.43 8.57 17.69
CA PRO A 421 23.47 9.42 18.37
C PRO A 421 24.15 10.23 19.49
N VAL A 422 23.72 11.48 19.69
CA VAL A 422 24.23 12.39 20.71
C VAL A 422 23.07 12.88 21.57
N GLY A 423 22.94 12.32 22.76
CA GLY A 423 21.80 12.57 23.64
C GLY A 423 20.56 11.75 23.26
N ASN A 424 19.48 11.94 23.99
CA ASN A 424 18.20 11.25 23.76
C ASN A 424 17.45 11.81 22.55
N ALA A 425 16.68 10.94 21.89
CA ALA A 425 15.66 11.36 20.95
C ALA A 425 14.68 12.33 21.63
N GLN A 426 14.25 13.33 20.87
CA GLN A 426 13.30 14.36 21.30
C GLN A 426 12.00 14.16 20.52
N ILE A 427 10.87 14.30 21.21
CA ILE A 427 9.53 14.17 20.63
C ILE A 427 8.81 15.48 20.88
N ILE A 428 8.19 16.05 19.84
CA ILE A 428 7.34 17.22 20.03
C ILE A 428 6.08 16.83 20.81
N THR A 429 5.75 17.58 21.87
CA THR A 429 4.57 17.31 22.73
C THR A 429 3.43 18.30 22.49
N ASP A 430 3.45 19.01 21.36
CA ASP A 430 2.46 20.02 21.00
C ASP A 430 1.16 19.35 20.52
N SER A 431 0.03 19.71 21.14
CA SER A 431 -1.29 19.16 20.81
C SER A 431 -1.76 19.47 19.38
N ASN A 432 -1.14 20.43 18.69
CA ASN A 432 -1.42 20.72 17.29
C ASN A 432 -1.09 19.53 16.35
N PHE A 433 -0.32 18.55 16.82
CA PHE A 433 -0.07 17.29 16.11
C PHE A 433 -1.20 16.25 16.24
N ALA A 434 -2.35 16.65 16.81
CA ALA A 434 -3.55 15.82 16.79
C ALA A 434 -4.08 15.56 15.37
N VAL A 435 -4.47 14.32 15.11
CA VAL A 435 -5.09 13.77 13.91
C VAL A 435 -6.26 12.86 14.33
N SER A 436 -7.02 12.32 13.37
CA SER A 436 -8.22 11.52 13.68
C SER A 436 -7.94 10.24 14.50
N GLY A 437 -6.70 9.73 14.49
CA GLY A 437 -6.29 8.53 15.22
C GLY A 437 -5.55 8.80 16.53
N GLY A 438 -5.36 10.06 16.93
CA GLY A 438 -4.53 10.45 18.07
C GLY A 438 -3.56 11.57 17.71
N ILE A 439 -2.51 11.75 18.49
CA ILE A 439 -1.40 12.67 18.25
C ILE A 439 -0.30 11.88 17.56
N ARG A 440 0.15 12.37 16.39
CA ARG A 440 1.28 11.83 15.63
C ARG A 440 2.42 12.84 15.63
N PRO A 441 3.33 12.82 16.63
CA PRO A 441 4.36 13.83 16.77
C PRO A 441 5.58 13.58 15.86
N SER A 442 6.27 14.65 15.49
CA SER A 442 7.61 14.59 14.90
C SER A 442 8.67 14.18 15.92
N ILE A 443 9.70 13.48 15.45
CA ILE A 443 10.81 12.96 16.29
C ILE A 443 12.13 13.54 15.78
N ALA A 444 13.01 13.92 16.70
CA ALA A 444 14.33 14.45 16.38
C ALA A 444 15.44 13.66 17.11
N GLN A 445 16.56 13.43 16.42
CA GLN A 445 17.77 12.88 17.01
C GLN A 445 18.97 13.65 16.50
N ARG A 446 19.84 14.07 17.41
CA ARG A 446 21.15 14.62 17.04
C ARG A 446 22.12 13.48 16.77
N PHE A 447 22.87 13.59 15.67
CA PHE A 447 23.92 12.65 15.30
C PHE A 447 25.25 13.37 15.19
N ALA A 448 26.33 12.67 15.53
CA ALA A 448 27.71 13.08 15.24
C ALA A 448 28.32 12.12 14.21
N ALA A 449 28.95 12.68 13.17
CA ALA A 449 29.76 11.93 12.22
C ALA A 449 31.00 11.35 12.92
N LEU A 450 31.24 10.04 12.77
CA LEU A 450 32.42 9.40 13.37
C LEU A 450 33.73 9.82 12.71
N SER A 451 33.68 10.38 11.49
CA SER A 451 34.87 10.80 10.74
C SER A 451 35.54 12.05 11.29
N ASN A 452 34.76 13.01 11.81
CA ASN A 452 35.26 14.33 12.20
C ASN A 452 34.52 14.97 13.38
N GLY A 453 33.50 14.32 13.93
CA GLY A 453 32.70 14.83 15.04
C GLY A 453 31.65 15.88 14.66
N GLY A 454 31.50 16.23 13.37
CA GLY A 454 30.46 17.14 12.90
C GLY A 454 29.06 16.64 13.22
N MET A 455 28.21 17.50 13.75
CA MET A 455 26.89 17.17 14.26
C MET A 455 25.77 17.79 13.45
N PHE A 456 24.59 17.19 13.54
CA PHE A 456 23.35 17.78 13.04
C PHE A 456 22.15 17.14 13.73
N TRP A 457 21.05 17.88 13.81
CA TRP A 457 19.73 17.35 14.12
C TRP A 457 19.09 16.77 12.86
N MET A 458 18.76 15.48 12.91
CA MET A 458 17.79 14.88 12.00
C MET A 458 16.41 15.00 12.63
N VAL A 459 15.41 15.46 11.87
CA VAL A 459 14.00 15.53 12.30
C VAL A 459 13.13 14.75 11.31
N ALA A 460 12.46 13.71 11.79
CA ALA A 460 11.49 12.93 11.05
C ALA A 460 10.10 13.53 11.26
N ASN A 461 9.46 13.96 10.17
CA ASN A 461 8.23 14.72 10.19
C ASN A 461 7.11 14.06 9.39
N HIS A 462 5.90 14.02 9.94
CA HIS A 462 4.69 13.53 9.28
C HIS A 462 3.52 14.48 9.60
N LEU A 463 3.23 15.44 8.73
CA LEU A 463 2.10 16.36 8.94
C LEU A 463 0.76 15.71 8.60
N LYS A 464 -0.34 16.30 9.07
CA LYS A 464 -1.71 15.84 8.82
C LYS A 464 -1.97 15.62 7.33
N SER A 465 -2.48 14.43 6.99
CA SER A 465 -2.82 14.08 5.60
C SER A 465 -3.86 15.00 4.96
N LYS A 466 -3.79 15.15 3.63
CA LYS A 466 -4.77 15.91 2.83
C LYS A 466 -6.14 15.20 2.74
N GLY A 467 -6.19 13.90 3.02
CA GLY A 467 -7.39 13.07 2.90
C GLY A 467 -8.46 13.32 3.97
N SER A 468 -9.68 12.84 3.67
CA SER A 468 -10.89 12.88 4.51
C SER A 468 -11.37 14.30 4.84
N CYS A 469 -12.20 14.91 3.98
CA CYS A 469 -12.67 16.28 4.21
C CYS A 469 -13.75 16.40 5.29
N PRO A 470 -13.82 17.54 6.00
CA PRO A 470 -14.95 17.85 6.87
C PRO A 470 -16.25 17.91 6.05
N SER A 471 -17.37 17.52 6.66
CA SER A 471 -18.68 17.55 6.01
C SER A 471 -19.20 18.96 5.71
N SER A 472 -18.74 19.96 6.47
CA SER A 472 -19.11 21.36 6.28
C SER A 472 -18.12 22.09 5.36
N SER A 473 -18.60 22.64 4.26
CA SER A 473 -17.82 23.47 3.33
C SER A 473 -17.37 24.82 3.92
N SER A 474 -17.93 25.23 5.06
CA SER A 474 -17.50 26.43 5.81
C SER A 474 -16.41 26.15 6.84
N SER A 475 -15.98 24.88 6.99
CA SER A 475 -14.88 24.54 7.89
C SER A 475 -13.60 25.24 7.44
N VAL A 476 -12.77 25.67 8.39
CA VAL A 476 -11.40 26.13 8.09
C VAL A 476 -10.53 25.01 7.51
N GLU A 477 -10.94 23.76 7.71
CA GLU A 477 -10.27 22.56 7.21
C GLU A 477 -10.87 22.05 5.88
N ALA A 478 -11.87 22.75 5.33
CA ALA A 478 -12.40 22.44 4.00
C ALA A 478 -11.34 22.71 2.92
N ASP A 479 -11.53 22.13 1.74
CA ASP A 479 -10.62 22.35 0.63
C ASP A 479 -10.84 23.72 -0.01
N TYR A 480 -9.82 24.59 0.08
CA TYR A 480 -9.77 25.90 -0.57
C TYR A 480 -8.69 25.95 -1.68
N GLY A 481 -8.30 24.78 -2.21
CA GLY A 481 -7.36 24.63 -3.33
C GLY A 481 -6.11 23.82 -2.98
N GLN A 482 -5.67 23.85 -1.73
CA GLN A 482 -4.46 23.14 -1.27
C GLN A 482 -4.80 21.80 -0.58
N GLY A 483 -6.00 21.26 -0.79
CA GLY A 483 -6.51 20.07 -0.13
C GLY A 483 -7.05 20.34 1.28
N CYS A 484 -7.87 19.42 1.77
CA CYS A 484 -8.41 19.47 3.13
C CYS A 484 -7.30 19.47 4.20
N TRP A 485 -7.65 19.94 5.39
CA TRP A 485 -6.73 20.04 6.53
C TRP A 485 -5.53 21.00 6.34
N ASN A 486 -5.60 21.93 5.40
CA ASN A 486 -4.51 22.89 5.17
C ASN A 486 -4.24 23.77 6.41
N ALA A 487 -5.29 24.24 7.09
CA ALA A 487 -5.14 25.07 8.29
C ALA A 487 -4.45 24.32 9.43
N SER A 488 -4.80 23.04 9.61
CA SER A 488 -4.10 22.13 10.52
C SER A 488 -2.62 21.96 10.14
N ARG A 489 -2.31 21.68 8.86
CA ARG A 489 -0.92 21.55 8.38
C ARG A 489 -0.10 22.82 8.58
N VAL A 490 -0.66 24.00 8.34
CA VAL A 490 -0.02 25.30 8.61
C VAL A 490 0.28 25.46 10.11
N THR A 491 -0.64 25.05 10.98
CA THR A 491 -0.46 25.12 12.43
C THR A 491 0.64 24.17 12.89
N GLN A 492 0.67 22.94 12.37
CA GLN A 492 1.73 21.97 12.65
C GLN A 492 3.10 22.44 12.15
N ALA A 493 3.17 23.07 10.97
CA ALA A 493 4.43 23.63 10.46
C ALA A 493 4.98 24.76 11.35
N LYS A 494 4.11 25.60 11.92
CA LYS A 494 4.52 26.63 12.91
C LYS A 494 5.04 25.99 14.20
N ALA A 495 4.33 24.99 14.73
CA ALA A 495 4.75 24.25 15.92
C ALA A 495 6.08 23.53 15.70
N LEU A 496 6.27 22.91 14.53
CA LEU A 496 7.54 22.28 14.12
C LEU A 496 8.69 23.29 14.14
N ARG A 497 8.52 24.45 13.48
CA ARG A 497 9.51 25.54 13.46
C ARG A 497 9.90 25.98 14.87
N ASP A 498 8.92 26.22 15.73
CA ASP A 498 9.15 26.75 17.08
C ASP A 498 9.83 25.71 17.98
N TRP A 499 9.43 24.44 17.85
CA TRP A 499 10.08 23.34 18.55
C TRP A 499 11.52 23.13 18.10
N VAL A 500 11.81 23.13 16.80
CA VAL A 500 13.18 23.02 16.29
C VAL A 500 14.05 24.18 16.78
N ALA A 501 13.52 25.41 16.83
CA ALA A 501 14.23 26.55 17.40
C ALA A 501 14.61 26.32 18.89
N SER A 502 13.75 25.63 19.66
CA SER A 502 14.03 25.24 21.05
C SER A 502 15.12 24.15 21.16
N LEU A 503 15.17 23.20 20.21
CA LEU A 503 16.24 22.19 20.13
C LEU A 503 17.59 22.85 19.88
N VAL A 504 17.65 23.76 18.90
CA VAL A 504 18.85 24.53 18.59
C VAL A 504 19.31 25.33 19.80
N SER A 505 18.39 26.08 20.43
CA SER A 505 18.69 26.95 21.56
C SER A 505 19.18 26.19 22.80
N SER A 506 18.61 25.01 23.08
CA SER A 506 18.97 24.20 24.25
C SER A 506 20.25 23.38 24.06
N SER A 507 20.57 23.03 22.82
CA SER A 507 21.67 22.11 22.50
C SER A 507 22.94 22.78 21.98
N GLY A 508 22.82 24.03 21.49
CA GLY A 508 23.88 24.77 20.81
C GLY A 508 24.15 24.30 19.37
N GLU A 509 23.49 23.23 18.91
CA GLU A 509 23.64 22.70 17.55
C GLU A 509 22.67 23.39 16.60
N SER A 510 23.18 24.12 15.62
CA SER A 510 22.37 24.88 14.65
C SER A 510 22.11 24.13 13.34
N ASP A 511 22.87 23.08 13.05
CA ASP A 511 22.69 22.27 11.86
C ASP A 511 21.45 21.37 12.03
N VAL A 512 20.42 21.65 11.23
CA VAL A 512 19.16 20.92 11.27
C VAL A 512 18.76 20.50 9.86
N LEU A 513 18.40 19.22 9.73
CA LEU A 513 17.79 18.62 8.56
C LEU A 513 16.43 18.04 8.95
N MET A 514 15.35 18.65 8.47
CA MET A 514 13.99 18.13 8.62
C MET A 514 13.61 17.38 7.35
N MET A 515 13.22 16.11 7.48
CA MET A 515 12.81 15.28 6.34
C MET A 515 11.57 14.45 6.68
N GLY A 516 10.78 14.12 5.67
CA GLY A 516 9.59 13.30 5.82
C GLY A 516 8.46 13.72 4.89
N ASP A 517 7.26 13.23 5.21
CA ASP A 517 6.02 13.57 4.52
C ASP A 517 5.39 14.81 5.16
N PHE A 518 5.47 15.94 4.45
CA PHE A 518 4.84 17.19 4.90
C PHE A 518 3.38 17.29 4.48
N ASN A 519 2.87 16.32 3.72
CA ASN A 519 1.53 16.30 3.17
C ASN A 519 1.18 17.63 2.48
N ALA A 520 2.17 18.29 1.86
CA ALA A 520 2.01 19.59 1.25
C ALA A 520 2.89 19.71 0.01
N TYR A 521 2.35 20.26 -1.08
CA TYR A 521 3.10 20.49 -2.31
C TYR A 521 4.07 21.67 -2.18
N LEU A 522 5.10 21.71 -3.03
CA LEU A 522 6.29 22.56 -2.87
C LEU A 522 6.01 24.06 -2.63
N ASN A 523 4.87 24.59 -3.12
CA ASN A 523 4.49 25.99 -2.96
C ASN A 523 3.16 26.16 -2.20
N GLU A 524 2.81 25.21 -1.33
CA GLU A 524 1.68 25.31 -0.39
C GLU A 524 2.06 26.03 0.91
N ASP A 525 1.04 26.53 1.61
CA ASP A 525 1.16 27.37 2.80
C ASP A 525 2.00 26.73 3.93
N PRO A 526 1.88 25.41 4.25
CA PRO A 526 2.65 24.79 5.31
C PRO A 526 4.17 24.87 5.05
N LEU A 527 4.59 24.75 3.79
CA LEU A 527 6.00 24.82 3.43
C LEU A 527 6.50 26.27 3.42
N ALA A 528 5.66 27.21 2.99
CA ALA A 528 5.96 28.63 3.05
C ALA A 528 6.26 29.12 4.48
N VAL A 529 5.65 28.51 5.51
CA VAL A 529 5.97 28.78 6.92
C VAL A 529 7.44 28.48 7.24
N LEU A 530 7.97 27.35 6.76
CA LEU A 530 9.34 26.93 7.02
C LEU A 530 10.36 27.75 6.21
N GLU A 531 10.05 28.00 4.92
CA GLU A 531 10.90 28.85 4.07
C GLU A 531 10.99 30.28 4.62
N SER A 532 9.87 30.84 5.11
CA SER A 532 9.84 32.17 5.74
C SER A 532 10.63 32.23 7.06
N ALA A 533 10.84 31.09 7.70
CA ALA A 533 11.69 30.97 8.90
C ALA A 533 13.18 30.79 8.57
N GLY A 534 13.56 30.80 7.28
CA GLY A 534 14.94 30.73 6.83
C GLY A 534 15.48 29.31 6.61
N TYR A 535 14.60 28.29 6.59
CA TYR A 535 14.95 26.95 6.14
C TYR A 535 14.92 26.86 4.61
N GLU A 536 15.91 26.20 4.02
CA GLU A 536 15.92 25.97 2.56
C GLU A 536 15.14 24.71 2.22
N ALA A 537 14.13 24.82 1.35
CA ALA A 537 13.50 23.66 0.70
C ALA A 537 14.49 23.02 -0.29
N VAL A 538 15.18 21.96 0.14
CA VAL A 538 16.35 21.40 -0.58
C VAL A 538 15.95 20.84 -1.96
N LEU A 539 14.70 20.41 -2.15
CA LEU A 539 14.18 20.00 -3.47
C LEU A 539 14.32 21.09 -4.53
N ARG A 540 14.35 22.38 -4.16
CA ARG A 540 14.55 23.48 -5.11
C ARG A 540 15.92 23.45 -5.79
N ARG A 541 16.88 22.65 -5.29
CA ARG A 541 18.18 22.41 -5.93
C ARG A 541 18.11 21.46 -7.13
N LEU A 542 17.05 20.66 -7.25
CA LEU A 542 16.81 19.82 -8.43
C LEU A 542 16.24 20.66 -9.59
N PRO A 543 16.44 20.22 -10.84
CA PRO A 543 15.62 20.69 -11.97
C PRO A 543 14.13 20.56 -11.66
N ALA A 544 13.30 21.47 -12.17
CA ALA A 544 11.88 21.54 -11.82
C ALA A 544 11.17 20.19 -12.07
N GLU A 545 11.42 19.59 -13.23
CA GLU A 545 10.87 18.33 -13.68
C GLU A 545 11.27 17.10 -12.85
N GLN A 546 12.14 17.24 -11.85
CA GLN A 546 12.56 16.17 -10.94
C GLN A 546 12.03 16.37 -9.49
N ARG A 547 11.25 17.43 -9.24
CA ARG A 547 10.78 17.79 -7.89
C ARG A 547 9.45 17.13 -7.56
N TYR A 548 9.41 15.80 -7.56
CA TYR A 548 8.20 15.06 -7.22
C TYR A 548 8.52 13.80 -6.44
N SER A 549 7.55 13.33 -5.67
CA SER A 549 7.64 12.10 -4.89
C SER A 549 6.34 11.32 -4.85
N TYR A 550 5.27 11.86 -5.42
CA TYR A 550 3.91 11.37 -5.26
C TYR A 550 3.11 11.66 -6.53
N GLN A 551 2.16 10.79 -6.86
CA GLN A 551 1.23 10.95 -7.98
C GLN A 551 -0.18 10.69 -7.46
N PHE A 552 -1.10 11.60 -7.77
CA PHE A 552 -2.50 11.42 -7.47
C PHE A 552 -3.40 12.05 -8.54
N ASP A 553 -4.46 11.33 -8.91
CA ASP A 553 -5.45 11.74 -9.93
C ASP A 553 -4.80 12.18 -11.25
N GLY A 554 -3.77 11.43 -11.67
CA GLY A 554 -3.01 11.68 -12.89
C GLY A 554 -2.09 12.89 -12.85
N THR A 555 -1.93 13.56 -11.70
CA THR A 555 -1.01 14.70 -11.52
C THR A 555 0.17 14.33 -10.64
N THR A 556 1.35 14.85 -10.99
CA THR A 556 2.61 14.57 -10.30
C THR A 556 3.05 15.76 -9.41
N GLY A 557 3.50 15.50 -8.18
CA GLY A 557 4.02 16.52 -7.26
C GLY A 557 4.86 15.94 -6.11
N ALA A 558 5.37 16.79 -5.21
CA ALA A 558 6.14 16.37 -4.04
C ALA A 558 5.36 16.59 -2.74
N LEU A 559 5.12 15.52 -1.98
CA LEU A 559 4.67 15.60 -0.57
C LEU A 559 5.83 15.37 0.41
N ASP A 560 6.89 14.73 -0.08
CA ASP A 560 8.10 14.36 0.63
C ASP A 560 9.16 15.42 0.45
N HIS A 561 9.64 16.01 1.54
CA HIS A 561 10.57 17.13 1.46
C HIS A 561 11.77 16.97 2.38
N ALA A 562 12.81 17.75 2.07
CA ALA A 562 13.93 18.02 2.95
C ALA A 562 14.07 19.53 3.16
N PHE A 563 14.19 19.96 4.40
CA PHE A 563 14.42 21.34 4.80
C PHE A 563 15.70 21.46 5.62
N ALA A 564 16.63 22.30 5.17
CA ALA A 564 17.91 22.50 5.85
C ALA A 564 17.99 23.88 6.52
N SER A 565 18.58 23.93 7.73
CA SER A 565 18.85 25.19 8.41
C SER A 565 19.87 26.05 7.64
N SER A 566 19.93 27.34 7.98
CA SER A 566 20.88 28.26 7.35
C SER A 566 22.35 27.90 7.59
N SER A 567 22.69 27.19 8.66
CA SER A 567 24.06 26.70 8.93
C SER A 567 24.36 25.39 8.18
N LEU A 568 23.35 24.52 7.99
CA LEU A 568 23.54 23.25 7.31
C LEU A 568 23.58 23.39 5.79
N LYS A 569 22.89 24.39 5.20
CA LYS A 569 22.75 24.47 3.74
C LYS A 569 24.06 24.48 2.94
N ALA A 570 25.13 25.06 3.50
CA ALA A 570 26.45 25.10 2.87
C ALA A 570 27.20 23.76 2.94
N GLN A 571 26.71 22.84 3.77
CA GLN A 571 27.28 21.51 4.03
C GLN A 571 26.52 20.41 3.26
N LEU A 572 25.45 20.78 2.54
CA LEU A 572 24.74 19.90 1.62
C LEU A 572 25.55 19.69 0.33
N SER A 573 25.85 18.45 -0.02
CA SER A 573 26.59 18.09 -1.24
C SER A 573 25.68 17.77 -2.44
N GLY A 574 24.41 17.45 -2.21
CA GLY A 574 23.47 17.08 -3.26
C GLY A 574 22.15 16.58 -2.71
N ILE A 575 21.18 16.41 -3.61
CA ILE A 575 19.86 15.85 -3.33
C ILE A 575 19.40 15.00 -4.52
N SER A 576 18.61 13.96 -4.26
CA SER A 576 17.92 13.17 -5.27
C SER A 576 16.59 12.65 -4.73
N VAL A 577 15.60 12.50 -5.59
CA VAL A 577 14.41 11.67 -5.31
C VAL A 577 14.53 10.38 -6.12
N TRP A 578 14.27 9.23 -5.51
CA TRP A 578 14.33 7.95 -6.22
C TRP A 578 12.92 7.50 -6.60
N HIS A 579 12.56 7.67 -7.86
CA HIS A 579 11.21 7.38 -8.37
C HIS A 579 10.91 5.89 -8.51
N ILE A 580 10.76 5.21 -7.36
CA ILE A 580 10.47 3.78 -7.28
C ILE A 580 9.00 3.49 -7.01
N ASN A 581 8.19 4.49 -6.64
CA ASN A 581 6.82 4.30 -6.17
C ASN A 581 5.81 5.14 -6.96
N SER A 582 6.00 6.46 -7.04
CA SER A 582 5.00 7.39 -7.60
C SER A 582 4.65 7.15 -9.07
N GLU A 583 5.51 6.43 -9.80
CA GLU A 583 5.38 6.16 -11.23
C GLU A 583 4.90 4.74 -11.53
N GLU A 584 4.69 3.92 -10.51
CA GLU A 584 4.37 2.51 -10.62
C GLU A 584 2.88 2.24 -10.34
N PRO A 585 2.27 1.28 -11.04
CA PRO A 585 0.89 0.88 -10.79
C PRO A 585 0.75 0.09 -9.48
N GLU A 586 -0.40 0.23 -8.83
CA GLU A 586 -0.74 -0.52 -7.60
C GLU A 586 -0.68 -2.04 -7.77
N ILE A 587 -0.92 -2.53 -8.99
CA ILE A 587 -0.98 -3.98 -9.25
C ILE A 587 0.33 -4.72 -8.92
N ILE A 588 1.48 -4.03 -8.92
CA ILE A 588 2.78 -4.61 -8.57
C ILE A 588 3.15 -4.47 -7.07
N ASP A 589 2.26 -3.92 -6.25
CA ASP A 589 2.47 -3.72 -4.82
C ASP A 589 2.53 -5.06 -4.04
N TYR A 590 2.65 -4.97 -2.72
CA TYR A 590 2.79 -6.13 -1.85
C TYR A 590 1.48 -6.88 -1.54
N THR A 591 0.31 -6.34 -1.87
CA THR A 591 -0.98 -6.94 -1.56
C THR A 591 -1.33 -8.08 -2.53
N THR A 592 -2.08 -9.05 -2.03
CA THR A 592 -2.60 -10.19 -2.81
C THR A 592 -4.07 -10.05 -3.21
N ALA A 593 -4.81 -9.15 -2.55
CA ALA A 593 -6.23 -8.99 -2.77
C ALA A 593 -6.52 -8.42 -4.17
N SER A 594 -7.51 -8.99 -4.85
CA SER A 594 -7.99 -8.52 -6.15
C SER A 594 -6.92 -8.48 -7.26
N LYS A 595 -5.96 -9.43 -7.24
CA LYS A 595 -4.94 -9.57 -8.29
C LYS A 595 -5.05 -10.91 -9.02
N THR A 596 -5.87 -10.96 -10.06
CA THR A 596 -6.01 -12.14 -10.93
C THR A 596 -4.74 -12.41 -11.74
N ASP A 597 -3.95 -11.37 -12.01
CA ASP A 597 -2.61 -11.39 -12.60
C ASP A 597 -1.64 -10.71 -11.62
N ASP A 598 -1.14 -11.47 -10.63
CA ASP A 598 -0.28 -10.95 -9.56
C ASP A 598 1.16 -10.75 -10.05
N ARG A 599 1.54 -9.49 -10.21
CA ARG A 599 2.84 -9.05 -10.73
C ARG A 599 3.85 -8.70 -9.64
N TYR A 600 3.70 -9.32 -8.46
CA TYR A 600 4.67 -9.16 -7.38
C TYR A 600 6.09 -9.51 -7.80
N ALA A 601 7.03 -8.67 -7.38
CA ALA A 601 8.45 -8.98 -7.38
C ALA A 601 9.12 -8.42 -6.12
N VAL A 602 10.11 -9.15 -5.61
CA VAL A 602 11.03 -8.66 -4.57
C VAL A 602 11.95 -7.62 -5.21
N SER A 603 11.56 -6.37 -5.12
CA SER A 603 12.21 -5.22 -5.76
C SER A 603 11.88 -3.95 -4.98
N PRO A 604 12.65 -2.85 -5.13
CA PRO A 604 12.32 -1.59 -4.46
C PRO A 604 11.04 -0.92 -5.00
N TYR A 605 10.56 -1.33 -6.18
CA TYR A 605 9.44 -0.68 -6.86
C TYR A 605 8.09 -0.98 -6.23
N ARG A 606 7.25 0.05 -6.05
CA ARG A 606 5.93 0.00 -5.43
C ARG A 606 5.94 -0.75 -4.09
N GLY A 607 6.94 -0.45 -3.27
CA GLY A 607 6.95 -0.85 -1.85
C GLY A 607 6.19 0.14 -0.97
N SER A 608 5.96 1.35 -1.48
CA SER A 608 5.12 2.42 -0.96
C SER A 608 4.42 3.10 -2.16
N ASP A 609 3.56 4.05 -1.89
CA ASP A 609 3.03 5.09 -2.77
C ASP A 609 3.89 6.38 -2.82
N HIS A 610 4.88 6.52 -1.91
CA HIS A 610 5.77 7.69 -1.82
C HIS A 610 7.21 7.37 -2.24
N ASP A 611 7.86 8.27 -2.98
CA ASP A 611 9.28 8.13 -3.31
C ASP A 611 10.20 8.62 -2.18
N PRO A 612 11.32 7.93 -1.89
CA PRO A 612 12.29 8.39 -0.91
C PRO A 612 13.11 9.58 -1.41
N VAL A 613 13.37 10.53 -0.52
CA VAL A 613 14.25 11.68 -0.75
C VAL A 613 15.59 11.43 -0.06
N VAL A 614 16.68 11.69 -0.77
CA VAL A 614 18.06 11.43 -0.33
C VAL A 614 18.87 12.71 -0.43
N VAL A 615 19.65 13.01 0.61
CA VAL A 615 20.47 14.21 0.77
C VAL A 615 21.90 13.81 1.13
N GLY A 616 22.88 14.39 0.45
CA GLY A 616 24.29 14.23 0.77
C GLY A 616 24.79 15.32 1.70
N LEU A 617 25.64 14.96 2.66
CA LEU A 617 26.16 15.82 3.70
C LEU A 617 27.70 15.77 3.75
N THR A 618 28.32 16.93 3.90
CA THR A 618 29.75 17.09 4.22
C THR A 618 29.86 18.01 5.43
N LEU A 619 29.72 17.41 6.62
CA LEU A 619 29.62 18.18 7.85
C LEU A 619 30.96 18.84 8.23
N GLY A 620 30.90 20.10 8.67
CA GLY A 620 32.00 20.78 9.36
C GLY A 620 32.32 20.06 10.66
N ALA A 621 33.58 20.13 11.10
CA ALA A 621 33.95 19.52 12.38
C ALA A 621 33.48 20.41 13.53
N ASP A 622 32.77 19.82 14.50
CA ASP A 622 32.39 20.51 15.73
C ASP A 622 33.36 20.25 16.88
N ALA A 623 33.28 21.12 17.88
CA ALA A 623 33.95 20.86 19.14
C ALA A 623 33.41 19.55 19.74
N ALA A 624 34.31 18.68 20.20
CA ALA A 624 33.93 17.41 20.80
C ALA A 624 33.01 17.65 22.01
N VAL A 625 31.73 17.28 21.87
CA VAL A 625 30.81 17.21 23.00
C VAL A 625 31.04 15.87 23.69
N ALA A 626 31.42 15.89 24.96
CA ALA A 626 31.54 14.67 25.75
C ALA A 626 30.16 14.03 25.91
N ALA A 627 29.79 13.14 24.99
CA ALA A 627 28.59 12.33 25.12
C ALA A 627 28.76 11.41 26.32
N THR A 628 27.74 11.33 27.15
CA THR A 628 27.67 10.22 28.11
C THR A 628 27.50 8.93 27.32
N THR A 629 28.27 7.90 27.66
CA THR A 629 28.16 6.58 27.01
C THR A 629 27.50 5.62 27.97
N LEU A 630 26.52 4.88 27.47
CA LEU A 630 25.75 3.94 28.27
C LEU A 630 25.52 2.67 27.47
N SER A 631 26.04 1.56 27.97
CA SER A 631 25.88 0.23 27.37
C SER A 631 25.52 -0.78 28.43
N ALA A 632 24.77 -1.81 28.06
CA ALA A 632 24.38 -2.90 28.93
C ALA A 632 23.96 -4.11 28.10
N SER A 633 23.98 -5.30 28.70
CA SER A 633 23.40 -6.54 28.20
C SER A 633 22.15 -6.84 29.02
N VAL A 634 20.99 -6.87 28.37
CA VAL A 634 19.69 -7.13 29.00
C VAL A 634 19.14 -8.43 28.41
N PRO A 635 18.74 -9.40 29.24
CA PRO A 635 18.09 -10.63 28.76
C PRO A 635 16.80 -10.30 27.99
N SER A 636 16.56 -11.00 26.87
CA SER A 636 15.33 -10.86 26.08
C SER A 636 14.12 -11.55 26.72
N THR A 637 14.37 -12.50 27.64
CA THR A 637 13.33 -13.28 28.31
C THR A 637 13.62 -13.43 29.80
N GLY A 638 12.57 -13.58 30.60
CA GLY A 638 12.64 -13.94 32.01
C GLY A 638 11.38 -14.66 32.47
N THR A 639 11.30 -14.97 33.76
CA THR A 639 10.17 -15.66 34.36
C THR A 639 9.70 -14.89 35.58
N ALA A 640 8.39 -14.69 35.72
CA ALA A 640 7.83 -13.98 36.87
C ALA A 640 8.26 -14.66 38.17
N GLY A 641 8.58 -13.87 39.19
CA GLY A 641 9.12 -14.38 40.46
C GLY A 641 10.59 -14.80 40.43
N THR A 642 11.28 -14.73 39.28
CA THR A 642 12.73 -14.95 39.17
C THR A 642 13.47 -13.64 38.89
N ALA A 643 14.64 -13.46 39.49
CA ALA A 643 15.47 -12.29 39.24
C ALA A 643 16.04 -12.30 37.82
N VAL A 644 15.86 -11.19 37.12
CA VAL A 644 16.47 -10.87 35.83
C VAL A 644 17.64 -9.94 36.08
N SER A 645 18.79 -10.22 35.48
CA SER A 645 20.00 -9.43 35.65
C SER A 645 20.41 -8.71 34.38
N ILE A 646 20.57 -7.39 34.48
CA ILE A 646 21.35 -6.58 33.54
C ILE A 646 22.83 -6.84 33.82
N THR A 647 23.61 -7.12 32.79
CA THR A 647 25.05 -7.40 32.87
C THR A 647 25.82 -6.49 31.90
N ASN A 648 27.15 -6.47 31.98
CA ASN A 648 28.01 -5.63 31.12
C ASN A 648 27.57 -4.16 31.08
N LEU A 649 27.03 -3.66 32.19
CA LEU A 649 26.65 -2.26 32.31
C LEU A 649 27.93 -1.42 32.35
N SER A 650 28.03 -0.46 31.44
CA SER A 650 29.11 0.51 31.41
C SER A 650 28.53 1.88 31.16
N ALA A 651 28.83 2.80 32.08
CA ALA A 651 28.43 4.19 32.04
C ALA A 651 29.70 5.06 32.09
N SER A 652 29.83 6.03 31.18
CA SER A 652 30.98 6.95 31.16
C SER A 652 30.55 8.38 30.93
N ASN A 653 31.33 9.34 31.43
CA ASN A 653 31.11 10.79 31.34
C ASN A 653 29.80 11.30 31.98
N GLY A 654 29.05 10.45 32.67
CA GLY A 654 27.87 10.82 33.46
C GLY A 654 28.15 10.86 34.96
N SER A 655 27.31 11.60 35.69
CA SER A 655 27.33 11.74 37.15
C SER A 655 26.17 11.03 37.86
N SER A 656 25.09 10.67 37.17
CA SER A 656 23.95 9.97 37.76
C SER A 656 23.41 8.90 36.81
N LEU A 657 23.27 7.66 37.30
CA LEU A 657 22.73 6.52 36.55
C LEU A 657 21.48 6.00 37.26
N SER A 658 20.41 5.70 36.51
CA SER A 658 19.20 5.07 37.04
C SER A 658 18.67 4.01 36.09
N VAL A 659 17.86 3.10 36.62
CA VAL A 659 17.10 2.11 35.86
C VAL A 659 15.61 2.20 36.21
N SER A 660 14.74 2.24 35.21
CA SER A 660 13.31 1.94 35.34
C SER A 660 13.06 0.55 34.78
N TRP A 661 12.40 -0.33 35.53
CA TRP A 661 12.23 -1.72 35.11
C TRP A 661 10.99 -1.94 34.23
N GLY A 662 10.18 -0.90 34.01
CA GLY A 662 9.01 -0.95 33.14
C GLY A 662 7.74 -1.48 33.81
N ASP A 663 7.81 -1.93 35.05
CA ASP A 663 6.67 -2.37 35.89
C ASP A 663 6.25 -1.32 36.93
N GLY A 664 6.72 -0.08 36.76
CA GLY A 664 6.52 1.04 37.70
C GLY A 664 7.63 1.20 38.73
N THR A 665 8.57 0.26 38.83
CA THR A 665 9.71 0.37 39.76
C THR A 665 10.91 1.09 39.12
N THR A 666 11.62 1.90 39.93
CA THR A 666 12.84 2.60 39.54
C THR A 666 13.91 2.48 40.62
N GLU A 667 15.18 2.44 40.20
CA GLU A 667 16.35 2.33 41.07
C GLU A 667 17.45 3.30 40.61
N SER A 668 18.14 3.92 41.57
CA SER A 668 19.36 4.71 41.30
C SER A 668 20.59 3.82 41.45
N LEU A 669 21.47 3.87 40.46
CA LEU A 669 22.67 3.04 40.35
C LEU A 669 23.93 3.92 40.44
N ALA A 670 25.00 3.41 41.04
CA ALA A 670 26.30 4.06 40.92
C ALA A 670 26.82 3.92 39.48
N THR A 671 27.45 4.96 38.92
CA THR A 671 27.98 4.93 37.54
C THR A 671 29.09 3.90 37.31
N THR A 672 29.60 3.29 38.38
CA THR A 672 30.65 2.25 38.36
C THR A 672 30.11 0.81 38.40
N VAL A 673 28.80 0.60 38.55
CA VAL A 673 28.24 -0.77 38.60
C VAL A 673 28.27 -1.45 37.23
N THR A 674 28.55 -2.75 37.22
CA THR A 674 28.61 -3.57 35.99
C THR A 674 27.33 -4.36 35.72
N GLY A 675 26.32 -4.22 36.57
CA GLY A 675 25.01 -4.85 36.43
C GLY A 675 24.01 -4.40 37.48
N ALA A 676 22.75 -4.75 37.28
CA ALA A 676 21.62 -4.52 38.18
C ALA A 676 20.65 -5.69 38.05
N SER A 677 19.80 -5.97 39.05
CA SER A 677 18.84 -7.08 38.97
C SER A 677 17.47 -6.69 39.51
N HIS A 678 16.42 -7.28 38.93
CA HIS A 678 15.03 -7.03 39.31
C HIS A 678 14.17 -8.27 39.17
N THR A 679 13.11 -8.38 39.95
CA THR A 679 12.18 -9.52 39.90
C THR A 679 10.79 -9.03 39.54
N TYR A 680 10.29 -9.45 38.39
CA TYR A 680 8.95 -9.10 37.93
C TYR A 680 7.90 -9.96 38.61
N ALA A 681 6.84 -9.33 39.14
CA ALA A 681 5.77 -10.04 39.84
C ALA A 681 4.79 -10.75 38.89
N ALA A 682 4.65 -10.30 37.65
CA ALA A 682 3.69 -10.81 36.69
C ALA A 682 4.34 -11.12 35.33
N ALA A 683 3.67 -11.97 34.55
CA ALA A 683 4.01 -12.17 33.15
C ALA A 683 3.64 -10.91 32.35
N GLY A 684 4.42 -10.62 31.31
CA GLY A 684 4.19 -9.45 30.48
C GLY A 684 5.44 -9.08 29.68
N SER A 685 5.30 -8.10 28.79
CA SER A 685 6.44 -7.45 28.16
C SER A 685 6.72 -6.14 28.89
N TYR A 686 7.97 -5.93 29.31
CA TYR A 686 8.38 -4.74 30.06
C TYR A 686 9.53 -4.03 29.37
N SER A 687 9.53 -2.69 29.44
CA SER A 687 10.60 -1.84 28.90
C SER A 687 11.55 -1.39 30.00
N ILE A 688 12.72 -2.02 30.09
CA ILE A 688 13.80 -1.63 30.98
C ILE A 688 14.49 -0.39 30.41
N THR A 689 14.56 0.69 31.17
CA THR A 689 15.14 1.97 30.77
C THR A 689 16.29 2.35 31.70
N LEU A 690 17.51 2.32 31.19
CA LEU A 690 18.68 2.90 31.86
C LEU A 690 18.83 4.37 31.45
N THR A 691 19.11 5.27 32.39
CA THR A 691 19.32 6.71 32.13
C THR A 691 20.59 7.19 32.82
N LEU A 692 21.51 7.78 32.07
CA LEU A 692 22.75 8.38 32.53
C LEU A 692 22.69 9.90 32.28
N THR A 693 22.83 10.72 33.31
CA THR A 693 22.91 12.18 33.21
C THR A 693 24.27 12.68 33.70
N GLY A 694 24.73 13.85 33.26
CA GLY A 694 26.07 14.37 33.56
C GLY A 694 26.24 15.83 33.17
N SER A 695 27.49 16.32 33.19
CA SER A 695 27.85 17.61 32.57
C SER A 695 27.84 17.55 31.03
N GLY A 696 27.91 16.34 30.48
CA GLY A 696 27.64 16.04 29.07
C GLY A 696 26.16 15.76 28.80
N LEU A 697 25.82 15.46 27.55
CA LEU A 697 24.45 15.16 27.15
C LEU A 697 23.97 13.83 27.73
N PRO A 698 22.74 13.74 28.25
CA PRO A 698 22.24 12.54 28.90
C PRO A 698 22.08 11.39 27.89
N ALA A 699 22.40 10.17 28.30
CA ALA A 699 22.23 8.95 27.51
C ALA A 699 21.16 8.06 28.13
N LYS A 700 20.36 7.42 27.29
CA LYS A 700 19.32 6.48 27.71
C LYS A 700 19.44 5.20 26.89
N ARG A 701 19.26 4.05 27.54
CA ARG A 701 19.22 2.74 26.88
C ARG A 701 17.95 2.03 27.32
N ILE A 702 17.07 1.75 26.37
CA ILE A 702 15.85 0.99 26.62
C ILE A 702 16.04 -0.44 26.07
N SER A 703 15.46 -1.43 26.72
CA SER A 703 15.47 -2.82 26.27
C SER A 703 14.18 -3.49 26.71
N THR A 704 13.57 -4.25 25.82
CA THR A 704 12.37 -5.01 26.12
C THR A 704 12.74 -6.39 26.65
N ILE A 705 12.07 -6.83 27.70
CA ILE A 705 12.13 -8.19 28.21
C ILE A 705 10.74 -8.80 28.23
N LYS A 706 10.61 -10.04 27.72
CA LYS A 706 9.39 -10.84 27.84
C LYS A 706 9.46 -11.72 29.09
N ILE A 707 8.61 -11.44 30.05
CA ILE A 707 8.46 -12.23 31.27
C ILE A 707 7.34 -13.23 31.08
N SER A 708 7.68 -14.52 31.09
CA SER A 708 6.71 -15.60 31.12
C SER A 708 6.16 -15.80 32.53
N ALA A 709 4.95 -16.33 32.66
CA ALA A 709 4.39 -16.66 33.97
C ALA A 709 5.31 -17.62 34.74
N ALA A 710 5.38 -17.46 36.06
CA ALA A 710 6.06 -18.42 36.93
C ALA A 710 5.39 -19.78 36.71
N SER A 711 6.12 -20.75 36.17
CA SER A 711 5.59 -22.11 36.09
C SER A 711 5.41 -22.60 37.53
N THR A 712 4.17 -22.84 37.95
CA THR A 712 3.90 -23.64 39.14
C THR A 712 4.33 -25.08 38.84
N GLY A 713 5.58 -25.39 39.19
CA GLY A 713 6.18 -26.72 39.29
C GLY A 713 5.66 -27.79 38.35
N GLY A 714 6.42 -28.06 37.28
CA GLY A 714 6.33 -29.31 36.52
C GLY A 714 7.68 -29.58 35.87
N THR A 715 8.51 -30.40 36.49
CA THR A 715 9.77 -30.90 35.92
C THR A 715 9.48 -31.67 34.63
N THR A 716 9.97 -31.23 33.47
CA THR A 716 10.08 -32.11 32.30
C THR A 716 11.47 -32.74 32.27
N SER A 717 11.48 -34.05 32.52
CA SER A 717 12.62 -34.95 32.46
C SER A 717 12.57 -35.69 31.13
N GLY A 718 13.39 -35.29 30.16
CA GLY A 718 13.66 -36.09 28.94
C GLY A 718 12.44 -36.47 28.09
N PRO A 719 12.65 -37.26 27.02
CA PRO A 719 11.54 -37.87 26.28
C PRO A 719 10.79 -38.88 27.16
N ASP A 720 9.46 -38.95 27.03
CA ASP A 720 8.56 -39.90 27.71
C ASP A 720 7.36 -40.22 26.78
N LEU A 721 6.40 -41.03 27.24
CA LEU A 721 5.17 -41.36 26.51
C LEU A 721 4.36 -40.10 26.19
N PHE A 722 3.69 -40.08 25.04
CA PHE A 722 2.86 -38.94 24.63
C PHE A 722 1.76 -39.33 23.65
N PHE A 723 0.75 -38.47 23.50
CA PHE A 723 -0.36 -38.67 22.56
C PHE A 723 0.11 -38.52 21.12
N SER A 724 -0.24 -39.52 20.32
CA SER A 724 0.01 -39.59 18.89
C SER A 724 -1.19 -39.29 18.02
N GLU A 725 -2.38 -39.67 18.49
CA GLU A 725 -3.61 -39.47 17.74
C GLU A 725 -4.76 -39.16 18.69
N TYR A 726 -5.61 -38.23 18.27
CA TYR A 726 -6.84 -37.83 18.93
C TYR A 726 -7.96 -37.89 17.91
N ILE A 727 -9.05 -38.58 18.25
CA ILE A 727 -10.17 -38.77 17.34
C ILE A 727 -11.44 -38.32 18.02
N GLU A 728 -12.04 -37.27 17.49
CA GLU A 728 -13.41 -36.87 17.73
C GLU A 728 -14.25 -37.19 16.49
N GLY A 729 -14.67 -38.45 16.39
CA GLY A 729 -15.48 -38.96 15.30
C GLY A 729 -16.98 -38.79 15.54
N THR A 730 -17.77 -39.25 14.57
CA THR A 730 -19.23 -39.18 14.62
C THR A 730 -19.77 -39.90 15.85
N SER A 731 -20.70 -39.27 16.58
CA SER A 731 -21.33 -39.83 17.77
C SER A 731 -20.29 -40.21 18.85
N ASN A 732 -20.15 -41.50 19.15
CA ASN A 732 -19.25 -42.03 20.16
C ASN A 732 -17.98 -42.65 19.56
N ASN A 733 -17.66 -42.34 18.31
CA ASN A 733 -16.45 -42.82 17.65
C ASN A 733 -15.21 -42.03 18.09
N LYS A 734 -14.90 -42.12 19.38
CA LYS A 734 -13.84 -41.36 20.03
C LYS A 734 -12.70 -42.26 20.48
N ALA A 735 -11.46 -41.82 20.23
CA ALA A 735 -10.27 -42.57 20.58
C ALA A 735 -9.06 -41.67 20.85
N LEU A 736 -8.12 -42.19 21.65
CA LEU A 736 -6.80 -41.64 21.87
C LEU A 736 -5.76 -42.71 21.55
N GLU A 737 -4.62 -42.29 21.04
CA GLU A 737 -3.43 -43.14 20.93
C GLU A 737 -2.27 -42.54 21.72
N ILE A 738 -1.58 -43.39 22.49
CA ILE A 738 -0.35 -43.07 23.22
C ILE A 738 0.80 -43.82 22.57
N TYR A 739 1.92 -43.13 22.32
CA TYR A 739 3.13 -43.69 21.71
C TYR A 739 4.29 -43.70 22.68
N ASN A 740 5.11 -44.75 22.59
CA ASN A 740 6.37 -44.87 23.31
C ASN A 740 7.58 -44.53 22.40
N PRO A 741 8.13 -43.30 22.46
CA PRO A 741 9.31 -42.93 21.67
C PRO A 741 10.63 -43.50 22.19
N LEU A 742 10.62 -44.18 23.34
CA LEU A 742 11.84 -44.64 23.99
C LEU A 742 12.38 -45.91 23.32
N SER A 743 13.66 -46.17 23.52
CA SER A 743 14.33 -47.37 23.04
C SER A 743 14.06 -48.63 23.87
N SER A 744 13.26 -48.51 24.94
CA SER A 744 12.91 -49.61 25.84
C SER A 744 11.41 -49.68 26.13
N SER A 745 10.95 -50.86 26.54
CA SER A 745 9.59 -51.05 27.04
C SER A 745 9.34 -50.20 28.29
N VAL A 746 8.14 -49.62 28.40
CA VAL A 746 7.71 -48.81 29.55
C VAL A 746 6.65 -49.57 30.35
N ASP A 747 6.76 -49.56 31.67
CA ASP A 747 5.69 -50.03 32.58
C ASP A 747 4.63 -48.93 32.70
N LEU A 748 3.39 -49.27 32.35
CA LEU A 748 2.28 -48.31 32.29
C LEU A 748 1.62 -48.06 33.64
N SER A 749 1.95 -48.81 34.69
CA SER A 749 1.32 -48.68 36.01
C SER A 749 1.51 -47.30 36.68
N ALA A 750 2.54 -46.56 36.27
CA ALA A 750 2.77 -45.19 36.71
C ALA A 750 1.95 -44.14 35.94
N TYR A 751 1.25 -44.52 34.87
CA TYR A 751 0.63 -43.57 33.94
C TYR A 751 -0.88 -43.48 34.14
N THR A 752 -1.42 -42.28 34.05
CA THR A 752 -2.86 -42.02 34.14
C THR A 752 -3.27 -41.04 33.05
N VAL A 753 -4.34 -41.37 32.33
CA VAL A 753 -5.00 -40.42 31.41
C VAL A 753 -6.17 -39.79 32.14
N ARG A 754 -6.30 -38.47 32.06
CA ARG A 754 -7.41 -37.73 32.68
C ARG A 754 -8.08 -36.83 31.65
N MET A 755 -9.40 -36.76 31.72
CA MET A 755 -10.22 -35.88 30.90
C MET A 755 -10.95 -34.89 31.80
N TYR A 756 -10.91 -33.62 31.41
CA TYR A 756 -11.42 -32.48 32.16
C TYR A 756 -12.43 -31.75 31.31
N ALA A 757 -13.69 -31.81 31.73
CA ALA A 757 -14.77 -31.30 30.91
C ALA A 757 -14.88 -29.77 30.95
N ASN A 758 -15.10 -29.15 29.79
CA ASN A 758 -15.48 -27.73 29.62
C ASN A 758 -14.66 -26.75 30.49
N GLY A 759 -13.33 -26.77 30.36
CA GLY A 759 -12.43 -25.90 31.14
C GLY A 759 -12.34 -26.21 32.64
N GLY A 760 -12.82 -27.37 33.09
CA GLY A 760 -12.67 -27.81 34.48
C GLY A 760 -11.21 -28.08 34.86
N THR A 761 -10.90 -27.93 36.16
CA THR A 761 -9.59 -28.33 36.74
C THR A 761 -9.66 -29.64 37.52
N THR A 762 -10.85 -30.22 37.65
CA THR A 762 -11.09 -31.53 38.27
C THR A 762 -11.43 -32.53 37.18
N ALA A 763 -10.72 -33.67 37.16
CA ALA A 763 -10.92 -34.68 36.13
C ALA A 763 -12.32 -35.28 36.24
N THR A 764 -13.07 -35.23 35.15
CA THR A 764 -14.41 -35.80 35.02
C THR A 764 -14.34 -37.30 34.78
N ASN A 765 -13.30 -37.74 34.08
CA ASN A 765 -12.97 -39.15 33.87
C ASN A 765 -11.47 -39.36 34.07
N SER A 766 -11.09 -40.55 34.54
CA SER A 766 -9.68 -40.90 34.73
C SER A 766 -9.48 -42.39 34.46
N LEU A 767 -8.36 -42.72 33.83
CA LEU A 767 -7.95 -44.08 33.51
C LEU A 767 -6.50 -44.27 33.93
N THR A 768 -6.26 -45.03 35.01
CA THR A 768 -4.92 -45.52 35.34
C THR A 768 -4.57 -46.67 34.40
N LEU A 769 -3.42 -46.59 33.75
CA LEU A 769 -2.96 -47.58 32.80
C LEU A 769 -2.28 -48.76 33.52
N SER A 770 -2.12 -49.87 32.81
CA SER A 770 -1.44 -51.06 33.33
C SER A 770 -0.84 -51.88 32.20
N GLY A 771 0.05 -52.81 32.52
CA GLY A 771 0.81 -53.59 31.54
C GLY A 771 2.09 -52.88 31.10
N SER A 772 2.64 -53.29 29.96
CA SER A 772 3.86 -52.68 29.41
C SER A 772 3.68 -52.33 27.94
N LEU A 773 4.23 -51.19 27.53
CA LEU A 773 4.25 -50.72 26.15
C LEU A 773 5.66 -50.82 25.59
N ALA A 774 5.85 -51.65 24.55
CA ALA A 774 7.14 -51.84 23.92
C ALA A 774 7.72 -50.53 23.34
N ALA A 775 9.03 -50.50 23.14
CA ALA A 775 9.71 -49.41 22.42
C ALA A 775 9.10 -49.24 21.02
N GLY A 776 8.75 -48.00 20.64
CA GLY A 776 8.08 -47.71 19.37
C GLY A 776 6.65 -48.27 19.27
N GLY A 777 6.09 -48.80 20.36
CA GLY A 777 4.72 -49.31 20.39
C GLY A 777 3.69 -48.22 20.64
N THR A 778 2.44 -48.48 20.25
CA THR A 778 1.28 -47.63 20.59
C THR A 778 0.25 -48.36 21.45
N LEU A 779 -0.47 -47.58 22.27
CA LEU A 779 -1.62 -48.03 23.04
C LEU A 779 -2.83 -47.21 22.64
N ILE A 780 -3.91 -47.89 22.27
CA ILE A 780 -5.17 -47.26 21.87
C ILE A 780 -6.17 -47.33 23.01
N ILE A 781 -6.80 -46.20 23.32
CA ILE A 781 -7.92 -46.07 24.25
C ILE A 781 -9.14 -45.63 23.44
N ARG A 782 -10.25 -46.36 23.53
CA ARG A 782 -11.47 -46.10 22.76
C ARG A 782 -12.68 -45.94 23.65
N HIS A 783 -13.68 -45.25 23.13
CA HIS A 783 -14.96 -45.15 23.77
C HIS A 783 -15.66 -46.53 23.83
N PRO A 784 -16.35 -46.89 24.95
CA PRO A 784 -17.03 -48.19 25.08
C PRO A 784 -18.10 -48.43 24.02
N SER A 785 -18.77 -47.35 23.59
CA SER A 785 -19.81 -47.36 22.55
C SER A 785 -19.30 -46.94 21.17
N PHE A 786 -18.03 -47.17 20.86
CA PHE A 786 -17.47 -46.95 19.52
C PHE A 786 -18.10 -47.96 18.53
N THR A 787 -18.67 -47.50 17.41
CA THR A 787 -19.57 -48.33 16.56
C THR A 787 -19.09 -48.54 15.12
N THR A 788 -17.94 -48.00 14.70
CA THR A 788 -17.48 -48.19 13.31
C THR A 788 -16.90 -49.58 13.05
N THR A 789 -16.63 -49.87 11.78
CA THR A 789 -16.01 -51.10 11.28
C THR A 789 -14.51 -51.20 11.60
N TYR A 790 -13.92 -50.22 12.28
CA TYR A 790 -12.52 -50.27 12.67
C TYR A 790 -12.27 -51.44 13.63
N THR A 791 -11.34 -52.32 13.26
CA THR A 791 -10.96 -53.48 14.08
C THR A 791 -9.81 -53.09 14.99
N PHE A 792 -10.12 -52.83 16.27
CA PHE A 792 -9.10 -52.52 17.25
C PHE A 792 -8.22 -53.74 17.58
N PRO A 793 -6.92 -53.53 17.89
CA PRO A 793 -6.09 -54.60 18.42
C PRO A 793 -6.65 -55.08 19.77
N ALA A 794 -6.38 -56.34 20.12
CA ALA A 794 -6.83 -56.92 21.39
C ALA A 794 -6.30 -56.19 22.63
N SER A 795 -5.23 -55.40 22.47
CA SER A 795 -4.64 -54.55 23.50
C SER A 795 -5.36 -53.21 23.73
N ALA A 796 -6.34 -52.85 22.88
CA ALA A 796 -7.05 -51.59 23.03
C ALA A 796 -7.93 -51.57 24.30
N ILE A 797 -7.91 -50.44 25.02
CA ILE A 797 -8.64 -50.26 26.26
C ILE A 797 -9.96 -49.54 25.99
N SER A 798 -11.08 -50.08 26.47
CA SER A 798 -12.37 -49.38 26.47
C SER A 798 -12.52 -48.53 27.73
N SER A 799 -12.69 -47.21 27.61
CA SER A 799 -12.77 -46.30 28.75
C SER A 799 -13.58 -45.03 28.45
N SER A 800 -14.27 -44.49 29.47
CA SER A 800 -14.99 -43.20 29.39
C SER A 800 -14.08 -41.97 29.42
N VAL A 801 -12.76 -42.15 29.55
CA VAL A 801 -11.80 -41.03 29.43
C VAL A 801 -11.81 -40.39 28.04
N THR A 802 -12.39 -41.07 27.04
CA THR A 802 -12.59 -40.54 25.68
C THR A 802 -13.94 -39.86 25.49
N ASN A 803 -14.64 -39.45 26.54
CA ASN A 803 -15.92 -38.76 26.45
C ASN A 803 -15.82 -37.29 25.98
N PHE A 804 -14.65 -36.86 25.50
CA PHE A 804 -14.39 -35.48 25.07
C PHE A 804 -15.20 -35.04 23.84
N ASN A 805 -15.53 -33.76 23.68
CA ASN A 805 -16.31 -33.20 22.57
C ASN A 805 -15.74 -31.89 22.00
N GLY A 806 -14.41 -31.81 21.93
CA GLY A 806 -13.70 -30.76 21.22
C GLY A 806 -13.22 -29.62 22.11
N ASP A 807 -13.89 -29.35 23.22
CA ASP A 807 -13.58 -28.29 24.20
C ASP A 807 -13.06 -28.83 25.54
N ASP A 808 -12.80 -30.13 25.63
CA ASP A 808 -12.32 -30.80 26.84
C ASP A 808 -10.81 -31.09 26.83
N ALA A 809 -10.14 -30.76 27.94
CA ALA A 809 -8.72 -31.00 28.07
C ALA A 809 -8.46 -32.46 28.44
N VAL A 810 -7.42 -33.06 27.85
CA VAL A 810 -6.99 -34.42 28.17
C VAL A 810 -5.50 -34.41 28.52
N THR A 811 -5.13 -34.94 29.67
CA THR A 811 -3.74 -35.05 30.12
C THR A 811 -3.26 -36.50 30.15
N LEU A 812 -2.00 -36.70 29.82
CA LEU A 812 -1.24 -37.90 30.16
C LEU A 812 -0.32 -37.57 31.33
N GLU A 813 -0.46 -38.30 32.42
CA GLU A 813 0.30 -38.09 33.66
C GLU A 813 1.18 -39.29 33.97
N LYS A 814 2.37 -39.06 34.51
CA LYS A 814 3.26 -40.07 35.09
C LYS A 814 3.50 -39.75 36.55
N SER A 815 3.14 -40.69 37.43
CA SER A 815 3.27 -40.53 38.89
C SER A 815 2.66 -39.22 39.42
N GLY A 816 1.56 -38.77 38.79
CA GLY A 816 0.84 -37.55 39.14
C GLY A 816 1.36 -36.25 38.50
N ALA A 817 2.42 -36.30 37.69
CA ALA A 817 2.89 -35.15 36.92
C ALA A 817 2.42 -35.25 35.46
N VAL A 818 1.85 -34.17 34.90
CA VAL A 818 1.48 -34.10 33.48
C VAL A 818 2.75 -34.15 32.62
N ILE A 819 2.74 -34.99 31.59
CA ILE A 819 3.84 -35.15 30.63
C ILE A 819 3.44 -34.87 29.18
N ASP A 820 2.14 -34.89 28.87
CA ASP A 820 1.57 -34.43 27.59
C ASP A 820 0.12 -34.00 27.78
N GLY A 821 -0.36 -33.09 26.92
CA GLY A 821 -1.72 -32.58 26.99
C GLY A 821 -2.33 -32.25 25.63
N ILE A 822 -3.63 -32.49 25.52
CA ILE A 822 -4.50 -32.03 24.43
C ILE A 822 -5.46 -31.03 25.06
N GLY A 823 -5.45 -29.79 24.57
CA GLY A 823 -6.17 -28.70 25.22
C GLY A 823 -5.46 -28.14 26.46
N VAL A 824 -5.91 -26.98 26.91
CA VAL A 824 -5.36 -26.31 28.09
C VAL A 824 -6.20 -26.65 29.32
N LEU A 825 -5.58 -27.28 30.32
CA LEU A 825 -6.24 -27.59 31.58
C LEU A 825 -6.75 -26.29 32.26
N GLY A 826 -8.03 -26.26 32.62
CA GLY A 826 -8.65 -25.10 33.27
C GLY A 826 -9.12 -24.00 32.31
N VAL A 827 -9.04 -24.20 30.99
CA VAL A 827 -9.49 -23.24 29.98
C VAL A 827 -10.55 -23.89 29.10
N ASP A 828 -11.68 -23.21 28.95
CA ASP A 828 -12.75 -23.56 28.03
C ASP A 828 -12.57 -22.77 26.72
N PRO A 829 -12.30 -23.41 25.57
CA PRO A 829 -12.19 -22.74 24.27
C PRO A 829 -13.57 -22.41 23.65
N GLY A 830 -14.67 -22.72 24.33
CA GLY A 830 -16.05 -22.45 23.94
C GLY A 830 -16.69 -23.56 23.11
N VAL A 831 -16.04 -24.00 22.03
CA VAL A 831 -16.56 -25.09 21.16
C VAL A 831 -15.45 -26.06 20.79
N SER A 832 -14.29 -25.53 20.41
CA SER A 832 -13.10 -26.34 20.16
C SER A 832 -11.84 -25.50 20.20
N TRP A 833 -10.70 -26.12 20.46
CA TRP A 833 -9.41 -25.50 20.18
C TRP A 833 -9.20 -25.42 18.66
N THR A 834 -8.86 -24.22 18.18
CA THR A 834 -8.65 -23.94 16.76
C THR A 834 -7.33 -23.21 16.51
N SER A 835 -6.66 -23.54 15.41
CA SER A 835 -5.54 -22.79 14.84
C SER A 835 -5.48 -22.99 13.33
N GLY A 836 -5.72 -21.93 12.57
CA GLY A 836 -5.90 -22.03 11.12
C GLY A 836 -7.07 -22.97 10.76
N SER A 837 -6.79 -24.01 9.95
CA SER A 837 -7.76 -25.05 9.57
C SER A 837 -7.81 -26.25 10.53
N VAL A 838 -6.98 -26.26 11.57
CA VAL A 838 -6.92 -27.34 12.57
C VAL A 838 -7.93 -27.04 13.67
N ALA A 839 -8.84 -27.98 13.92
CA ALA A 839 -9.83 -27.92 14.99
C ALA A 839 -9.90 -29.28 15.69
N THR A 840 -10.28 -29.28 16.97
CA THR A 840 -10.47 -30.51 17.76
C THR A 840 -11.86 -31.13 17.53
N GLN A 841 -12.90 -30.29 17.44
CA GLN A 841 -14.27 -30.73 17.17
C GLN A 841 -14.42 -31.37 15.79
N ASP A 842 -15.09 -32.53 15.75
CA ASP A 842 -15.42 -33.30 14.55
C ASP A 842 -14.21 -33.54 13.63
N LYS A 843 -13.04 -33.81 14.21
CA LYS A 843 -11.78 -34.03 13.49
C LYS A 843 -10.96 -35.16 14.09
N THR A 844 -10.07 -35.69 13.25
CA THR A 844 -8.96 -36.53 13.70
C THR A 844 -7.68 -35.72 13.65
N LEU A 845 -6.94 -35.70 14.75
CA LEU A 845 -5.64 -35.04 14.87
C LEU A 845 -4.55 -36.08 15.00
N ARG A 846 -3.48 -35.95 14.22
CA ARG A 846 -2.26 -36.78 14.36
C ARG A 846 -1.06 -35.90 14.62
N ARG A 847 -0.22 -36.32 15.57
CA ARG A 847 1.00 -35.59 15.87
C ARG A 847 1.93 -35.64 14.66
N LYS A 848 2.51 -34.51 14.27
CA LYS A 848 3.43 -34.41 13.12
C LYS A 848 4.65 -35.31 13.33
N ALA A 849 5.21 -35.82 12.23
CA ALA A 849 6.37 -36.73 12.26
C ALA A 849 7.60 -36.18 13.00
N GLY A 850 7.79 -34.85 13.02
CA GLY A 850 8.89 -34.19 13.72
C GLY A 850 8.73 -34.08 15.24
N VAL A 851 7.57 -34.45 15.79
CA VAL A 851 7.30 -34.37 17.24
C VAL A 851 7.69 -35.69 17.89
N THR A 852 8.74 -35.67 18.71
CA THR A 852 9.33 -36.86 19.34
C THR A 852 9.09 -36.97 20.85
N GLN A 853 8.35 -36.03 21.43
CA GLN A 853 8.03 -35.99 22.87
C GLN A 853 6.70 -35.27 23.09
N GLY A 854 6.12 -35.46 24.28
CA GLY A 854 4.93 -34.74 24.71
C GLY A 854 5.19 -33.25 24.94
N SER A 855 4.12 -32.47 24.86
CA SER A 855 4.09 -31.04 25.19
C SER A 855 2.93 -30.77 26.13
N ILE A 856 3.14 -29.88 27.09
CA ILE A 856 2.10 -29.49 28.05
C ILE A 856 1.62 -28.10 27.61
N PRO A 857 0.39 -27.97 27.08
CA PRO A 857 -0.14 -26.68 26.68
C PRO A 857 -0.10 -25.68 27.86
N GLY A 858 0.37 -24.46 27.58
CA GLY A 858 0.47 -23.37 28.56
C GLY A 858 -0.89 -22.70 28.80
N THR A 859 -0.93 -21.37 28.91
CA THR A 859 -2.21 -20.62 29.04
C THR A 859 -3.00 -20.49 27.73
N SER A 860 -2.41 -20.88 26.61
CA SER A 860 -3.02 -20.98 25.28
C SER A 860 -2.42 -22.18 24.54
N TRP A 861 -3.13 -22.70 23.54
CA TRP A 861 -2.68 -23.85 22.77
C TRP A 861 -2.83 -23.58 21.27
N ASP A 862 -1.71 -23.52 20.57
CA ASP A 862 -1.67 -23.51 19.10
C ASP A 862 -1.72 -24.97 18.60
N VAL A 863 -2.92 -25.45 18.27
CA VAL A 863 -3.12 -26.84 17.83
C VAL A 863 -2.30 -27.16 16.58
N ALA A 864 -2.17 -26.20 15.66
CA ALA A 864 -1.49 -26.39 14.38
C ALA A 864 0.04 -26.46 14.51
N ALA A 865 0.62 -26.14 15.67
CA ALA A 865 2.05 -26.25 15.89
C ALA A 865 2.53 -27.71 15.74
N GLU A 866 1.83 -28.65 16.38
CA GLU A 866 2.27 -30.04 16.54
C GLU A 866 1.35 -31.09 15.91
N TRP A 867 0.18 -30.69 15.44
CA TRP A 867 -0.84 -31.61 14.93
C TRP A 867 -1.20 -31.35 13.47
N ASP A 868 -1.30 -32.43 12.70
CA ASP A 868 -1.96 -32.48 11.39
C ASP A 868 -3.44 -32.84 11.57
N VAL A 869 -4.31 -32.22 10.78
CA VAL A 869 -5.77 -32.42 10.85
C VAL A 869 -6.28 -33.27 9.69
N TYR A 870 -7.19 -34.18 10.00
CA TYR A 870 -7.89 -35.06 9.07
C TYR A 870 -9.39 -34.99 9.30
N ASP A 871 -10.16 -35.43 8.31
CA ASP A 871 -11.62 -35.41 8.40
C ASP A 871 -12.16 -36.32 9.51
N VAL A 872 -13.38 -36.01 9.97
CA VAL A 872 -14.13 -36.82 10.93
C VAL A 872 -14.11 -38.30 10.51
N ASP A 873 -14.02 -39.20 11.50
CA ASP A 873 -13.96 -40.66 11.31
C ASP A 873 -12.75 -41.18 10.49
N SER A 874 -11.65 -40.42 10.43
CA SER A 874 -10.40 -40.87 9.80
C SER A 874 -9.57 -41.79 10.71
N PHE A 875 -9.86 -43.08 10.75
CA PHE A 875 -9.20 -44.03 11.69
C PHE A 875 -7.88 -44.66 11.20
N GLY A 876 -7.46 -44.38 9.97
CA GLY A 876 -6.38 -45.12 9.29
C GLY A 876 -4.98 -45.02 9.91
N GLY A 877 -4.74 -44.06 10.83
CA GLY A 877 -3.47 -43.91 11.54
C GLY A 877 -3.38 -44.64 12.88
N LEU A 878 -4.52 -45.10 13.42
CA LEU A 878 -4.52 -45.80 14.70
C LEU A 878 -3.68 -47.08 14.61
N GLY A 879 -2.78 -47.26 15.56
CA GLY A 879 -1.84 -48.37 15.62
C GLY A 879 -0.58 -48.19 14.78
N ALA A 880 -0.42 -47.04 14.09
CA ALA A 880 0.62 -46.82 13.10
C ALA A 880 1.31 -45.46 13.30
N ARG A 881 2.16 -45.37 14.32
CA ARG A 881 3.07 -44.24 14.53
C ARG A 881 4.51 -44.55 14.16
#